data_AF-A0A7V4JDI5-F1
#
_entry.id   AF-A0A7V4JDI5-F1
#
_cell.length_a   1.000
_cell.length_b   1.000
_cell.length_c   1.000
_cell.angle_alpha   90.00
_cell.angle_beta   90.00
_cell.angle_gamma   90.00
#
_symmetry.space_group_name_H-M   'P 1'
#
loop_
_entity.id
_entity.type
_entity.pdbx_description
1 polymer ?
#
loop_
_entity_poly.entity_id
_entity_poly.type
_entity_poly.pdbx_seq_one_letter_code
_entity_poly.pdbx_strand_id
1 'polypeptide(L)'
;MDSFGEKVSFIWSVADLIRDAFKRSKYQDVILPFTVLRRIDCVLEPTKDKVLDVYSRLKGKLQNLAPQLCRASGFAFYNTSPFTFERLLADAPNLARNLRAYINGFSENMREVLEKFDFPNTIAKLDEAGLLFLVMERFKGVDLHPDKVSNLEMGYIFEELIRRFNEALNENPGEHFTPREVIRLMVDLLLSRDREALSRNHIVRTIYDPCCGSGGMLTIAKERILEINPNAEVYIFGQEVNPETWAVSKSDMLMVSPDGHDAENIAFGSTLSNDRHADKRFDYLLTNPPYGKDWKRDEAEVRRDAERGYAGRFGAGLPRISDGQLLFLQHMLGRMKDPREGGSRVAIVMNASPLFTGDAGSGESEIRRWILENDWLEAIIALPEQLFYNTGIATYVWVLTNRKEKRRKGKVQLIDASSFWAPMRRSLGDKRREITTEHIRQITDLYERFAEGAHSKIFDTAYFGYRKITVERPLRLNFQASPERIERLKGQKAFLDLAASRKRAGKARAAEEAAGRRQQDAILAMLAALPPRLYKSRPAFEGALNDAAKATGLKLSAGIRKAIFAALSERDENAEVCLDADGHPEPDPELRDTENVPLGEDIHAYFDREVAPHVPDAWVNTGIRDHKDGEVGKVGYEINFSRYFYRYAPPRALPEIEADIRKLEAEIVEMLRSVTFQSTGHGGRAEIDPATPSPSQYPKWRKYAEYSRREVACFGEIPAHWEVLPLKRAFTVQLGKMLQSSANSSRDTLEPYLRAANIFWEGVDLNDVKTMWLSEKDKELYSLRSGDLLVSEGGDAGRAAMWRGELDPCYIQNSINRVRSKGVHSTRFLYYWLYALKHSGYIDAVCSRATIAHFTAEKLERVPVLLPPPNEQELICAFLDREIAKLDGYVGRTLAGIDVLREYRTALISAAVTGKIDVREYVA
;
A
#
# COMPACT_ATOMS: atom_id res chain seq x y z
N MET A 1 26.44 14.19 -6.76
CA MET A 1 25.48 13.16 -6.29
C MET A 1 24.46 13.07 -7.39
N ASP A 2 24.60 12.07 -8.24
CA ASP A 2 24.04 12.17 -9.59
C ASP A 2 22.90 11.18 -9.80
N SER A 3 22.85 10.09 -9.02
CA SER A 3 21.75 9.12 -9.06
C SER A 3 20.76 9.31 -7.90
N PHE A 4 19.49 8.96 -8.16
CA PHE A 4 18.41 8.96 -7.17
C PHE A 4 18.78 8.17 -5.90
N GLY A 5 19.30 6.95 -6.07
CA GLY A 5 19.66 6.07 -4.97
C GLY A 5 20.77 6.62 -4.07
N GLU A 6 21.73 7.36 -4.65
CA GLU A 6 22.78 8.05 -3.89
C GLU A 6 22.20 9.16 -3.02
N LYS A 7 21.32 9.99 -3.57
CA LYS A 7 20.69 11.10 -2.84
C LYS A 7 19.88 10.57 -1.66
N VAL A 8 19.07 9.54 -1.89
CA VAL A 8 18.31 8.86 -0.83
C VAL A 8 19.25 8.28 0.23
N SER A 9 20.29 7.55 -0.19
CA SER A 9 21.19 6.87 0.76
C SER A 9 22.03 7.89 1.55
N PHE A 10 22.39 9.00 0.93
CA PHE A 10 23.06 10.12 1.58
C PHE A 10 22.14 10.77 2.63
N ILE A 11 20.91 11.11 2.27
CA ILE A 11 19.95 11.68 3.23
C ILE A 11 19.68 10.69 4.36
N TRP A 12 19.50 9.41 4.03
CA TRP A 12 19.28 8.34 5.00
C TRP A 12 20.46 8.13 5.95
N SER A 13 21.71 8.39 5.51
CA SER A 13 22.89 8.26 6.37
C SER A 13 22.87 9.20 7.59
N VAL A 14 22.01 10.22 7.60
CA VAL A 14 21.76 11.02 8.81
C VAL A 14 21.21 10.16 9.95
N ALA A 15 20.46 9.10 9.63
CA ALA A 15 19.99 8.11 10.61
C ALA A 15 21.14 7.46 11.39
N ASP A 16 22.32 7.32 10.77
CA ASP A 16 23.50 6.77 11.43
C ASP A 16 24.09 7.74 12.46
N LEU A 17 24.02 9.05 12.20
CA LEU A 17 24.48 10.10 13.12
C LEU A 17 23.62 10.19 14.38
N ILE A 18 22.30 10.01 14.23
CA ILE A 18 21.32 10.19 15.31
C ILE A 18 20.97 8.87 16.01
N ARG A 19 21.59 7.75 15.61
CA ARG A 19 21.15 6.40 15.98
C ARG A 19 21.13 6.15 17.48
N ASP A 20 22.13 6.67 18.19
CA ASP A 20 22.32 6.43 19.62
C ASP A 20 21.59 7.46 20.50
N ALA A 21 21.18 8.60 19.93
CA ALA A 21 20.47 9.67 20.63
C ALA A 21 18.95 9.64 20.42
N PHE A 22 18.47 9.05 19.32
CA PHE A 22 17.05 8.97 18.97
C PHE A 22 16.59 7.52 18.84
N LYS A 23 15.34 7.25 19.22
CA LYS A 23 14.69 5.98 18.87
C LYS A 23 14.49 5.93 17.35
N ARG A 24 14.54 4.74 16.75
CA ARG A 24 14.30 4.55 15.30
C ARG A 24 12.99 5.18 14.82
N SER A 25 11.94 5.15 15.64
CA SER A 25 10.64 5.78 15.38
C SER A 25 10.67 7.31 15.25
N LYS A 26 11.77 7.93 15.67
CA LYS A 26 11.97 9.37 15.72
C LYS A 26 12.99 9.85 14.70
N TYR A 27 13.52 8.97 13.84
CA TYR A 27 14.43 9.40 12.77
C TYR A 27 13.70 10.25 11.71
N GLN A 28 12.44 9.94 11.43
CA GLN A 28 11.62 10.71 10.50
C GLN A 28 11.43 12.17 10.94
N ASP A 29 11.22 12.39 12.24
CA ASP A 29 11.07 13.71 12.90
C ASP A 29 12.34 14.58 12.79
N VAL A 30 13.47 14.02 12.35
CA VAL A 30 14.72 14.73 12.07
C VAL A 30 14.96 14.83 10.56
N ILE A 31 14.91 13.71 9.86
CA ILE A 31 15.36 13.63 8.47
C ILE A 31 14.40 14.36 7.52
N LEU A 32 13.08 14.16 7.64
CA LEU A 32 12.12 14.81 6.75
C LEU A 32 12.12 16.34 6.88
N PRO A 33 12.08 16.91 8.11
CA PRO A 33 12.11 18.36 8.28
C PRO A 33 13.38 18.98 7.67
N PHE A 34 14.56 18.44 7.97
CA PHE A 34 15.81 18.98 7.44
C PHE A 34 15.97 18.79 5.93
N THR A 35 15.36 17.74 5.36
CA THR A 35 15.30 17.55 3.91
C THR A 35 14.49 18.67 3.24
N VAL A 36 13.30 18.99 3.78
CA VAL A 36 12.47 20.11 3.31
C VAL A 36 13.20 21.45 3.49
N LEU A 37 13.75 21.69 4.69
CA LEU A 37 14.47 22.93 4.98
C LEU A 37 15.68 23.12 4.06
N ARG A 38 16.44 22.07 3.76
CA ARG A 38 17.57 22.15 2.84
C ARG A 38 17.12 22.43 1.41
N ARG A 39 16.03 21.80 0.95
CA ARG A 39 15.46 22.07 -0.38
C ARG A 39 15.05 23.54 -0.52
N ILE A 40 14.36 24.08 0.47
CA ILE A 40 13.94 25.49 0.51
C ILE A 40 15.16 26.43 0.56
N ASP A 41 16.19 26.08 1.33
CA ASP A 41 17.44 26.86 1.42
C ASP A 41 18.17 26.90 0.08
N CYS A 42 18.34 25.77 -0.61
CA CYS A 42 18.92 25.70 -1.95
C CYS A 42 18.23 26.66 -2.93
N VAL A 43 16.88 26.71 -2.88
CA VAL A 43 16.04 27.54 -3.76
C VAL A 43 16.21 29.03 -3.50
N LEU A 44 16.40 29.44 -2.24
CA LEU A 44 16.55 30.85 -1.88
C LEU A 44 17.99 31.34 -1.85
N GLU A 45 18.97 30.44 -1.76
CA GLU A 45 20.39 30.79 -1.64
C GLU A 45 20.86 31.75 -2.77
N PRO A 46 20.55 31.50 -4.06
CA PRO A 46 20.95 32.40 -5.15
C PRO A 46 20.34 33.80 -5.07
N THR A 47 19.19 33.96 -4.42
CA THR A 47 18.44 35.24 -4.35
C THR A 47 18.49 35.89 -2.98
N LYS A 48 19.20 35.29 -2.01
CA LYS A 48 19.26 35.74 -0.61
C LYS A 48 19.67 37.20 -0.47
N ASP A 49 20.80 37.60 -1.05
CA ASP A 49 21.32 38.97 -0.89
C ASP A 49 20.40 40.01 -1.56
N LYS A 50 19.76 39.65 -2.69
CA LYS A 50 18.76 40.49 -3.35
C LYS A 50 17.52 40.69 -2.48
N VAL A 51 17.03 39.63 -1.82
CA VAL A 51 15.90 39.73 -0.87
C VAL A 51 16.26 40.62 0.32
N LEU A 52 17.46 40.48 0.87
CA LEU A 52 17.94 41.28 2.00
C LEU A 52 18.10 42.76 1.65
N ASP A 53 18.64 43.08 0.46
CA ASP A 53 18.72 44.45 -0.04
C ASP A 53 17.32 45.09 -0.17
N VAL A 54 16.40 44.40 -0.84
CA VAL A 54 15.01 44.85 -1.00
C VAL A 54 14.33 45.04 0.37
N TYR A 55 14.51 44.10 1.28
CA TYR A 55 13.98 44.19 2.64
C TYR A 55 14.54 45.41 3.38
N SER A 56 15.86 45.60 3.39
CA SER A 56 16.49 46.73 4.07
C SER A 56 16.03 48.09 3.53
N ARG A 57 15.84 48.19 2.20
CA ARG A 57 15.42 49.43 1.52
C ARG A 57 13.98 49.80 1.83
N LEU A 58 13.09 48.81 1.97
CA LEU A 58 11.65 48.98 2.04
C LEU A 58 11.07 48.82 3.46
N LYS A 59 11.78 48.14 4.36
CA LYS A 59 11.35 47.97 5.76
C LYS A 59 11.12 49.32 6.42
N GLY A 60 9.94 49.51 7.01
CA GLY A 60 9.50 50.77 7.62
C GLY A 60 8.96 51.80 6.62
N LYS A 61 9.01 51.55 5.30
CA LYS A 61 8.47 52.44 4.26
C LYS A 61 7.19 51.90 3.59
N LEU A 62 7.00 50.58 3.57
CA LEU A 62 5.80 49.92 3.07
C LEU A 62 5.15 49.08 4.16
N GLN A 63 3.82 49.05 4.20
CA GLN A 63 3.07 48.21 5.13
C GLN A 63 3.12 46.73 4.73
N ASN A 64 2.96 46.43 3.43
CA ASN A 64 3.07 45.07 2.91
C ASN A 64 4.30 44.93 2.00
N LEU A 65 5.29 44.16 2.47
CA LEU A 65 6.54 43.90 1.78
C LEU A 65 6.49 42.60 0.94
N ALA A 66 5.51 41.73 1.17
CA ALA A 66 5.50 40.39 0.62
C ALA A 66 5.57 40.35 -0.92
N PRO A 67 4.79 41.15 -1.69
CA PRO A 67 4.86 41.12 -3.15
C PRO A 67 6.24 41.47 -3.71
N GLN A 68 6.93 42.43 -3.09
CA GLN A 68 8.26 42.87 -3.51
C GLN A 68 9.32 41.84 -3.11
N LEU A 69 9.19 41.19 -1.95
CA LEU A 69 10.11 40.17 -1.48
C LEU A 69 9.95 38.85 -2.25
N CYS A 70 8.73 38.41 -2.57
CA CYS A 70 8.46 37.27 -3.46
C CYS A 70 9.01 37.52 -4.87
N ARG A 71 8.83 38.74 -5.41
CA ARG A 71 9.46 39.12 -6.70
C ARG A 71 10.98 39.13 -6.61
N ALA A 72 11.54 39.49 -5.46
CA ALA A 72 12.99 39.47 -5.26
C ALA A 72 13.51 38.03 -5.20
N SER A 73 12.83 37.14 -4.47
CA SER A 73 13.20 35.72 -4.34
C SER A 73 12.97 34.92 -5.62
N GLY A 74 11.98 35.30 -6.43
CA GLY A 74 11.55 34.55 -7.61
C GLY A 74 10.52 33.45 -7.31
N PHE A 75 10.06 33.35 -6.05
CA PHE A 75 9.14 32.31 -5.59
C PHE A 75 7.99 32.93 -4.79
N ALA A 76 6.95 32.14 -4.54
CA ALA A 76 5.81 32.53 -3.70
C ALA A 76 6.15 32.68 -2.19
N PHE A 77 7.42 32.55 -1.84
CA PHE A 77 7.92 32.67 -0.47
C PHE A 77 9.31 33.33 -0.46
N TYR A 78 9.74 33.77 0.73
CA TYR A 78 11.03 34.44 0.92
C TYR A 78 11.55 34.21 2.33
N ASN A 79 12.81 34.61 2.59
CA ASN A 79 13.40 34.60 3.92
C ASN A 79 14.19 35.90 4.18
N THR A 80 13.86 36.59 5.26
CA THR A 80 14.45 37.90 5.64
C THR A 80 15.57 37.81 6.67
N SER A 81 15.88 36.60 7.16
CA SER A 81 17.02 36.42 8.05
C SER A 81 18.34 36.55 7.27
N PRO A 82 19.42 37.03 7.91
CA PRO A 82 20.71 37.18 7.24
C PRO A 82 21.41 35.83 6.99
N PHE A 83 20.81 34.72 7.42
CA PHE A 83 21.44 33.41 7.42
C PHE A 83 21.17 32.63 6.12
N THR A 84 22.15 31.79 5.79
CA THR A 84 22.11 30.64 4.87
C THR A 84 22.67 29.44 5.64
N PHE A 85 22.55 28.20 5.15
CA PHE A 85 23.17 27.06 5.82
C PHE A 85 24.68 27.26 6.07
N GLU A 86 25.39 27.88 5.12
CA GLU A 86 26.80 28.23 5.27
C GLU A 86 27.04 29.24 6.40
N ARG A 87 26.27 30.32 6.45
CA ARG A 87 26.39 31.34 7.51
C ARG A 87 26.00 30.80 8.89
N LEU A 88 25.07 29.84 8.95
CA LEU A 88 24.68 29.17 10.20
C LEU A 88 25.83 28.33 10.76
N LEU A 89 26.43 27.48 9.92
CA LEU A 89 27.53 26.60 10.33
C LEU A 89 28.80 27.37 10.69
N ALA A 90 29.00 28.58 10.13
CA ALA A 90 30.11 29.46 10.48
C ALA A 90 30.06 29.99 11.93
N ASP A 91 28.87 30.04 12.56
CA ASP A 91 28.67 30.43 13.97
C ASP A 91 28.14 29.25 14.80
N ALA A 92 28.89 28.14 14.76
CA ALA A 92 28.56 26.90 15.46
C ALA A 92 28.18 27.08 16.96
N PRO A 93 28.85 27.93 17.75
CA PRO A 93 28.49 28.12 19.17
C PRO A 93 27.08 28.67 19.40
N ASN A 94 26.50 29.38 18.42
CA ASN A 94 25.14 29.93 18.50
C ASN A 94 24.17 29.24 17.54
N LEU A 95 24.53 28.07 17.00
CA LEU A 95 23.83 27.42 15.89
C LEU A 95 22.33 27.24 16.15
N ALA A 96 21.96 26.69 17.30
CA ALA A 96 20.55 26.45 17.63
C ALA A 96 19.73 27.75 17.75
N ARG A 97 20.33 28.83 18.25
CA ARG A 97 19.68 30.15 18.31
C ARG A 97 19.52 30.73 16.90
N ASN A 98 20.58 30.68 16.11
CA ASN A 98 20.62 31.25 14.77
C ASN A 98 19.71 30.48 13.80
N LEU A 99 19.63 29.16 13.92
CA LEU A 99 18.71 28.32 13.14
C LEU A 99 17.25 28.64 13.44
N ARG A 100 16.89 28.85 14.72
CA ARG A 100 15.54 29.32 15.08
C ARG A 100 15.26 30.69 14.47
N ALA A 101 16.23 31.61 14.48
CA ALA A 101 16.09 32.90 13.80
C ALA A 101 15.98 32.76 12.26
N TYR A 102 16.67 31.81 11.65
CA TYR A 102 16.57 31.48 10.23
C TYR A 102 15.15 31.02 9.88
N ILE A 103 14.61 30.07 10.66
CA ILE A 103 13.24 29.55 10.50
C ILE A 103 12.21 30.68 10.69
N ASN A 104 12.37 31.51 11.72
CA ASN A 104 11.48 32.65 11.97
C ASN A 104 11.55 33.75 10.89
N GLY A 105 12.61 33.76 10.08
CA GLY A 105 12.80 34.72 9.00
C GLY A 105 11.99 34.43 7.74
N PHE A 106 11.40 33.23 7.61
CA PHE A 106 10.59 32.86 6.46
C PHE A 106 9.26 33.62 6.38
N SER A 107 8.71 33.76 5.17
CA SER A 107 7.35 34.25 4.94
C SER A 107 6.32 33.38 5.67
N GLU A 108 5.16 33.96 5.98
CA GLU A 108 4.10 33.31 6.78
C GLU A 108 3.66 31.95 6.24
N ASN A 109 3.42 31.86 4.93
CA ASN A 109 3.05 30.60 4.26
C ASN A 109 4.10 29.49 4.42
N MET A 110 5.39 29.82 4.37
CA MET A 110 6.46 28.84 4.55
C MET A 110 6.74 28.53 6.02
N ARG A 111 6.48 29.47 6.93
CA ARG A 111 6.51 29.19 8.38
C ARG A 111 5.43 28.18 8.77
N GLU A 112 4.21 28.31 8.23
CA GLU A 112 3.12 27.35 8.46
C GLU A 112 3.53 25.93 8.06
N VAL A 113 4.25 25.78 6.93
CA VAL A 113 4.82 24.50 6.48
C VAL A 113 5.83 23.96 7.50
N LEU A 114 6.80 24.79 7.92
CA LEU A 114 7.85 24.37 8.84
C LEU A 114 7.31 24.06 10.25
N GLU A 115 6.24 24.71 10.69
CA GLU A 115 5.60 24.47 11.99
C GLU A 115 5.00 23.06 12.11
N LYS A 116 4.55 22.46 10.99
CA LYS A 116 4.01 21.08 10.98
C LYS A 116 5.05 20.01 11.28
N PHE A 117 6.33 20.33 11.21
CA PHE A 117 7.42 19.43 11.51
C PHE A 117 7.91 19.50 12.96
N ASP A 118 7.33 20.35 13.82
CA ASP A 118 7.75 20.52 15.22
C ASP A 118 9.25 20.81 15.39
N PHE A 119 9.82 21.61 14.47
CA PHE A 119 11.23 21.97 14.43
C PHE A 119 11.83 22.45 15.76
N PRO A 120 11.16 23.30 16.58
CA PRO A 120 11.73 23.78 17.83
C PRO A 120 12.17 22.66 18.78
N ASN A 121 11.36 21.60 18.88
CA ASN A 121 11.65 20.43 19.71
C ASN A 121 12.77 19.58 19.13
N THR A 122 12.76 19.37 17.81
CA THR A 122 13.83 18.65 17.11
C THR A 122 15.18 19.34 17.27
N ILE A 123 15.23 20.67 17.10
CA ILE A 123 16.45 21.46 17.28
C ILE A 123 16.95 21.37 18.72
N ALA A 124 16.07 21.50 19.72
CA ALA A 124 16.46 21.44 21.12
C ALA A 124 17.11 20.08 21.47
N LYS A 125 16.51 18.96 21.03
CA LYS A 125 17.05 17.62 21.28
C LYS A 125 18.38 17.38 20.57
N LEU A 126 18.53 17.84 19.33
CA LEU A 126 19.78 17.70 18.59
C LEU A 126 20.91 18.54 19.19
N ASP A 127 20.59 19.73 19.70
CA ASP A 127 21.54 20.63 20.35
C ASP A 127 22.01 20.06 21.70
N GLU A 128 21.07 19.57 22.53
CA GLU A 128 21.38 18.90 23.80
C GLU A 128 22.25 17.65 23.61
N ALA A 129 22.02 16.90 22.52
CA ALA A 129 22.82 15.74 22.16
C ALA A 129 24.16 16.09 21.49
N GLY A 130 24.45 17.37 21.21
CA GLY A 130 25.66 17.79 20.48
C GLY A 130 25.69 17.36 19.00
N LEU A 131 24.55 17.01 18.43
CA LEU A 131 24.41 16.46 17.07
C LEU A 131 23.96 17.50 16.03
N LEU A 132 23.44 18.66 16.46
CA LEU A 132 22.84 19.65 15.56
C LEU A 132 23.81 20.10 14.46
N PHE A 133 25.06 20.41 14.81
CA PHE A 133 26.08 20.80 13.84
C PHE A 133 26.33 19.69 12.81
N LEU A 134 26.51 18.45 13.26
CA LEU A 134 26.79 17.31 12.39
C LEU A 134 25.64 17.03 11.41
N VAL A 135 24.40 17.10 11.88
CA VAL A 135 23.21 16.94 11.03
C VAL A 135 23.14 18.05 9.98
N MET A 136 23.31 19.32 10.38
CA MET A 136 23.28 20.44 9.45
C MET A 136 24.44 20.43 8.45
N GLU A 137 25.64 20.06 8.90
CA GLU A 137 26.82 19.90 8.04
C GLU A 137 26.57 18.81 6.99
N ARG A 138 25.94 17.69 7.38
CA ARG A 138 25.55 16.63 6.45
C ARG A 138 24.57 17.14 5.40
N PHE A 139 23.51 17.84 5.80
CA PHE A 139 22.52 18.38 4.85
C PHE A 139 23.08 19.49 3.96
N LYS A 140 24.07 20.28 4.41
CA LYS A 140 24.78 21.23 3.53
C LYS A 140 25.42 20.51 2.33
N GLY A 141 25.86 19.26 2.50
CA GLY A 141 26.52 18.47 1.46
C GLY A 141 25.62 17.99 0.32
N VAL A 142 24.30 18.18 0.39
CA VAL A 142 23.37 17.83 -0.69
C VAL A 142 22.74 19.08 -1.30
N ASP A 143 22.76 19.14 -2.63
CA ASP A 143 22.06 20.15 -3.42
C ASP A 143 20.71 19.58 -3.86
N LEU A 144 19.64 20.12 -3.26
CA LEU A 144 18.26 19.73 -3.53
C LEU A 144 17.52 20.78 -4.37
N HIS A 145 18.23 21.70 -5.02
CA HIS A 145 17.62 22.68 -5.93
C HIS A 145 16.85 21.97 -7.06
N PRO A 146 15.67 22.48 -7.52
CA PRO A 146 14.92 21.92 -8.63
C PRO A 146 15.72 21.68 -9.92
N ASP A 147 16.75 22.49 -10.18
CA ASP A 147 17.66 22.33 -11.34
C ASP A 147 18.56 21.08 -11.24
N LYS A 148 18.76 20.55 -10.02
CA LYS A 148 19.54 19.33 -9.75
C LYS A 148 18.66 18.14 -9.42
N VAL A 149 17.60 18.38 -8.66
CA VAL A 149 16.63 17.40 -8.20
C VAL A 149 15.25 17.92 -8.55
N SER A 150 14.73 17.45 -9.69
CA SER A 150 13.39 17.84 -10.16
C SER A 150 12.34 17.57 -9.08
N ASN A 151 11.19 18.26 -9.14
CA ASN A 151 10.10 18.00 -8.18
C ASN A 151 9.63 16.56 -8.24
N LEU A 152 9.63 15.96 -9.44
CA LEU A 152 9.34 14.53 -9.60
C LEU A 152 10.37 13.66 -8.86
N GLU A 153 11.66 13.93 -9.03
CA GLU A 153 12.71 13.20 -8.32
C GLU A 153 12.63 13.41 -6.81
N MET A 154 12.28 14.61 -6.37
CA MET A 154 12.09 14.90 -4.95
C MET A 154 10.91 14.14 -4.35
N GLY A 155 9.80 14.07 -5.10
CA GLY A 155 8.67 13.23 -4.73
C GLY A 155 9.11 11.78 -4.50
N TYR A 156 9.94 11.22 -5.39
CA TYR A 156 10.52 9.89 -5.19
C TYR A 156 11.43 9.81 -3.96
N ILE A 157 12.19 10.87 -3.65
CA ILE A 157 13.08 10.88 -2.49
C ILE A 157 12.25 10.83 -1.20
N PHE A 158 11.22 11.67 -1.10
CA PHE A 158 10.32 11.67 0.05
C PHE A 158 9.57 10.33 0.20
N GLU A 159 9.05 9.81 -0.91
CA GLU A 159 8.43 8.48 -1.00
C GLU A 159 9.32 7.39 -0.40
N GLU A 160 10.55 7.33 -0.87
CA GLU A 160 11.53 6.31 -0.48
C GLU A 160 12.01 6.49 0.97
N LEU A 161 12.17 7.74 1.43
CA LEU A 161 12.53 8.02 2.84
C LEU A 161 11.41 7.57 3.78
N ILE A 162 10.16 7.93 3.49
CA ILE A 162 9.00 7.53 4.30
C ILE A 162 8.81 6.02 4.27
N ARG A 163 8.98 5.38 3.10
CA ARG A 163 8.98 3.91 2.99
C ARG A 163 10.00 3.27 3.93
N ARG A 164 11.25 3.75 3.93
CA ARG A 164 12.30 3.23 4.81
C ARG A 164 12.00 3.45 6.29
N PHE A 165 11.37 4.57 6.67
CA PHE A 165 10.94 4.79 8.05
C PHE A 165 9.88 3.77 8.48
N ASN A 166 8.88 3.53 7.63
CA ASN A 166 7.81 2.58 7.94
C ASN A 166 8.31 1.13 8.01
N GLU A 167 9.20 0.71 7.09
CA GLU A 167 9.88 -0.59 7.16
C GLU A 167 10.71 -0.73 8.44
N ALA A 168 11.41 0.32 8.86
CA ALA A 168 12.17 0.31 10.10
C ALA A 168 11.29 0.22 11.35
N LEU A 169 9.99 0.51 11.23
CA LEU A 169 9.01 0.56 12.32
C LEU A 169 8.04 -0.62 12.36
N ASN A 170 8.03 -1.49 11.34
CA ASN A 170 7.00 -2.52 11.14
C ASN A 170 5.57 -1.95 11.18
N GLU A 171 5.38 -0.68 10.82
CA GLU A 171 4.06 -0.06 10.73
C GLU A 171 3.49 -0.28 9.33
N ASN A 172 2.20 -0.62 9.25
CA ASN A 172 1.50 -0.79 7.97
C ASN A 172 1.47 0.55 7.23
N PRO A 173 2.17 0.72 6.09
CA PRO A 173 2.35 2.05 5.49
C PRO A 173 1.14 2.54 4.66
N GLY A 174 -0.06 2.06 4.98
CA GLY A 174 -1.26 2.03 4.12
C GLY A 174 -1.80 3.37 3.59
N GLU A 175 -1.20 4.51 3.93
CA GLU A 175 -1.77 5.83 3.66
C GLU A 175 -0.93 6.73 2.75
N HIS A 176 0.31 6.37 2.40
CA HIS A 176 1.23 7.43 1.97
C HIS A 176 1.50 7.53 0.48
N PHE A 177 1.59 6.42 -0.29
CA PHE A 177 2.05 6.52 -1.69
C PHE A 177 1.40 5.58 -2.68
N THR A 178 1.04 6.16 -3.81
CA THR A 178 0.53 5.46 -4.99
C THR A 178 1.65 5.35 -6.03
N PRO A 179 1.98 4.14 -6.52
CA PRO A 179 2.98 3.98 -7.58
C PRO A 179 2.66 4.85 -8.80
N ARG A 180 3.67 5.46 -9.42
CA ARG A 180 3.45 6.46 -10.47
C ARG A 180 2.81 5.89 -11.72
N GLU A 181 3.07 4.62 -12.03
CA GLU A 181 2.40 3.91 -13.11
C GLU A 181 0.89 3.76 -12.86
N VAL A 182 0.46 3.60 -11.60
CA VAL A 182 -0.95 3.58 -11.24
C VAL A 182 -1.56 4.98 -11.35
N ILE A 183 -0.85 6.01 -10.89
CA ILE A 183 -1.28 7.40 -11.05
C ILE A 183 -1.46 7.73 -12.54
N ARG A 184 -0.47 7.40 -13.37
CA ARG A 184 -0.51 7.62 -14.83
C ARG A 184 -1.69 6.88 -15.47
N LEU A 185 -1.94 5.64 -15.07
CA LEU A 185 -3.10 4.89 -15.53
C LEU A 185 -4.41 5.60 -15.16
N MET A 186 -4.58 6.01 -13.90
CA MET A 186 -5.78 6.73 -13.45
C MET A 186 -5.98 8.03 -14.22
N VAL A 187 -4.92 8.80 -14.43
CA VAL A 187 -4.97 10.05 -15.20
C VAL A 187 -5.30 9.78 -16.67
N ASP A 188 -4.69 8.79 -17.32
CA ASP A 188 -5.01 8.45 -18.70
C ASP A 188 -6.46 7.95 -18.84
N LEU A 189 -6.98 7.17 -17.88
CA LEU A 189 -8.40 6.78 -17.84
C LEU A 189 -9.33 7.99 -17.68
N LEU A 190 -8.98 8.97 -16.84
CA LEU A 190 -9.75 10.20 -16.68
C LEU A 190 -9.76 11.05 -17.94
N LEU A 191 -8.60 11.29 -18.55
CA LEU A 191 -8.43 12.26 -19.64
C LEU A 191 -8.71 11.67 -21.02
N SER A 192 -8.65 10.34 -21.19
CA SER A 192 -8.89 9.62 -22.46
C SER A 192 -10.13 10.12 -23.21
N ARG A 193 -11.26 10.25 -22.51
CA ARG A 193 -12.55 10.68 -23.09
C ARG A 193 -12.69 12.19 -23.27
N ASP A 194 -11.76 12.97 -22.74
CA ASP A 194 -11.80 14.42 -22.76
C ASP A 194 -10.72 15.05 -23.66
N ARG A 195 -9.90 14.26 -24.37
CA ARG A 195 -8.79 14.76 -25.21
C ARG A 195 -9.21 15.87 -26.18
N GLU A 196 -10.34 15.71 -26.86
CA GLU A 196 -10.86 16.75 -27.77
C GLU A 196 -11.25 18.03 -27.01
N ALA A 197 -11.95 17.89 -25.88
CA ALA A 197 -12.34 19.03 -25.05
C ALA A 197 -11.14 19.74 -24.43
N LEU A 198 -10.06 19.00 -24.13
CA LEU A 198 -8.81 19.52 -23.60
C LEU A 198 -7.96 20.21 -24.68
N SER A 199 -8.12 19.84 -25.95
CA SER A 199 -7.36 20.41 -27.07
C SER A 199 -7.89 21.77 -27.53
N ARG A 200 -8.99 22.28 -26.96
CA ARG A 200 -9.58 23.57 -27.32
C ARG A 200 -8.75 24.74 -26.79
N ASN A 201 -8.81 25.89 -27.45
CA ASN A 201 -8.11 27.10 -26.99
C ASN A 201 -8.71 27.60 -25.65
N HIS A 202 -7.84 28.14 -24.79
CA HIS A 202 -8.22 28.80 -23.53
C HIS A 202 -9.13 27.97 -22.62
N ILE A 203 -8.68 26.77 -22.26
CA ILE A 203 -9.40 25.93 -21.30
C ILE A 203 -8.94 26.23 -19.87
N VAL A 204 -9.91 26.26 -18.96
CA VAL A 204 -9.67 26.25 -17.51
C VAL A 204 -10.12 24.91 -16.96
N ARG A 205 -9.27 24.22 -16.21
CA ARG A 205 -9.59 22.92 -15.59
C ARG A 205 -9.18 22.90 -14.13
N THR A 206 -10.02 22.27 -13.31
CA THR A 206 -9.78 22.07 -11.88
C THR A 206 -9.60 20.59 -11.54
N ILE A 207 -8.56 20.27 -10.78
CA ILE A 207 -8.22 18.90 -10.36
C ILE A 207 -8.28 18.84 -8.84
N TYR A 208 -8.90 17.79 -8.28
CA TYR A 208 -9.00 17.61 -6.83
C TYR A 208 -8.60 16.22 -6.35
N ASP A 209 -7.82 16.19 -5.28
CA ASP A 209 -7.48 14.99 -4.52
C ASP A 209 -7.79 15.18 -3.02
N PRO A 210 -8.85 14.53 -2.49
CA PRO A 210 -9.23 14.61 -1.08
C PRO A 210 -8.26 13.94 -0.09
N CYS A 211 -7.29 13.16 -0.57
CA CYS A 211 -6.27 12.49 0.24
C CYS A 211 -4.94 12.62 -0.48
N CYS A 212 -4.50 13.86 -0.68
CA CYS A 212 -3.50 14.16 -1.69
C CYS A 212 -2.10 13.66 -1.38
N GLY A 213 -1.82 13.23 -0.15
CA GLY A 213 -0.50 12.79 0.25
C GLY A 213 0.55 13.87 -0.08
N SER A 214 1.64 13.46 -0.72
CA SER A 214 2.69 14.38 -1.18
C SER A 214 2.28 15.27 -2.38
N GLY A 215 1.05 15.18 -2.87
CA GLY A 215 0.56 15.93 -4.03
C GLY A 215 0.91 15.29 -5.38
N GLY A 216 1.53 14.11 -5.38
CA GLY A 216 2.03 13.47 -6.60
C GLY A 216 0.99 13.20 -7.69
N MET A 217 -0.26 12.88 -7.30
CA MET A 217 -1.36 12.70 -8.25
C MET A 217 -1.76 14.02 -8.94
N LEU A 218 -1.85 15.09 -8.16
CA LEU A 218 -2.22 16.42 -8.65
C LEU A 218 -1.22 16.94 -9.68
N THR A 219 0.08 16.84 -9.36
CA THR A 219 1.14 17.31 -10.27
C THR A 219 1.17 16.51 -11.56
N ILE A 220 1.10 15.17 -11.51
CA ILE A 220 1.09 14.33 -12.71
C ILE A 220 -0.14 14.61 -13.57
N ALA A 221 -1.32 14.79 -12.96
CA ALA A 221 -2.53 15.12 -13.69
C ALA A 221 -2.41 16.48 -14.39
N LYS A 222 -1.84 17.50 -13.71
CA LYS A 222 -1.57 18.82 -14.29
C LYS A 222 -0.59 18.74 -15.45
N GLU A 223 0.54 18.06 -15.28
CA GLU A 223 1.54 17.82 -16.33
C GLU A 223 0.90 17.18 -17.56
N ARG A 224 0.08 16.14 -17.36
CA ARG A 224 -0.56 15.41 -18.47
C ARG A 224 -1.59 16.26 -19.23
N ILE A 225 -2.31 17.14 -18.56
CA ILE A 225 -3.20 18.10 -19.23
C ILE A 225 -2.38 19.10 -20.05
N LEU A 226 -1.27 19.60 -19.51
CA LEU A 226 -0.39 20.55 -20.20
C LEU A 226 0.36 19.92 -21.39
N GLU A 227 0.63 18.61 -21.35
CA GLU A 227 1.14 17.87 -22.51
C GLU A 227 0.12 17.83 -23.66
N ILE A 228 -1.19 17.74 -23.35
CA ILE A 228 -2.26 17.78 -24.35
C ILE A 228 -2.46 19.22 -24.85
N ASN A 229 -2.41 20.19 -23.94
CA ASN A 229 -2.61 21.60 -24.25
C ASN A 229 -1.71 22.50 -23.38
N PRO A 230 -0.58 22.97 -23.93
CA PRO A 230 0.35 23.84 -23.21
C PRO A 230 -0.23 25.18 -22.76
N ASN A 231 -1.36 25.61 -23.35
CA ASN A 231 -2.03 26.88 -23.04
C ASN A 231 -3.21 26.71 -22.06
N ALA A 232 -3.39 25.51 -21.48
CA ALA A 232 -4.44 25.27 -20.51
C ALA A 232 -4.12 25.92 -19.15
N GLU A 233 -5.11 26.56 -18.55
CA GLU A 233 -5.05 26.99 -17.14
C GLU A 233 -5.56 25.84 -16.26
N VAL A 234 -4.67 25.30 -15.43
CA VAL A 234 -4.96 24.15 -14.59
C VAL A 234 -4.73 24.49 -13.13
N TYR A 235 -5.80 24.42 -12.34
CA TYR A 235 -5.79 24.67 -10.90
C TYR A 235 -5.93 23.35 -10.15
N ILE A 236 -5.05 23.14 -9.17
CA ILE A 236 -5.06 21.93 -8.34
C ILE A 236 -5.57 22.24 -6.94
N PHE A 237 -6.27 21.27 -6.37
CA PHE A 237 -6.84 21.34 -5.03
C PHE A 237 -6.54 20.04 -4.30
N GLY A 238 -6.12 20.13 -3.06
CA GLY A 238 -5.73 18.97 -2.26
C GLY A 238 -6.16 19.10 -0.83
N GLN A 239 -6.32 17.97 -0.15
CA GLN A 239 -6.46 17.93 1.29
C GLN A 239 -5.71 16.74 1.88
N GLU A 240 -5.02 16.96 2.99
CA GLU A 240 -4.22 15.93 3.68
C GLU A 240 -4.36 16.07 5.21
N VAL A 241 -4.48 14.94 5.89
CA VAL A 241 -4.68 14.84 7.33
C VAL A 241 -3.37 14.68 8.10
N ASN A 242 -2.35 14.05 7.48
CA ASN A 242 -1.03 13.91 8.06
C ASN A 242 -0.22 15.21 7.91
N PRO A 243 0.25 15.82 9.02
CA PRO A 243 0.88 17.13 9.00
C PRO A 243 2.20 17.16 8.22
N GLU A 244 3.03 16.12 8.33
CA GLU A 244 4.33 16.06 7.64
C GLU A 244 4.15 15.91 6.13
N THR A 245 3.23 15.05 5.71
CA THR A 245 2.90 14.79 4.31
C THR A 245 2.24 16.01 3.67
N TRP A 246 1.35 16.69 4.39
CA TRP A 246 0.80 17.99 3.96
C TRP A 246 1.89 19.03 3.78
N ALA A 247 2.87 19.10 4.69
CA ALA A 247 3.96 20.07 4.61
C ALA A 247 4.87 19.80 3.42
N VAL A 248 5.17 18.53 3.11
CA VAL A 248 5.87 18.14 1.89
C VAL A 248 5.10 18.64 0.65
N SER A 249 3.81 18.30 0.55
CA SER A 249 2.94 18.69 -0.56
C SER A 249 2.88 20.22 -0.75
N LYS A 250 2.57 20.96 0.31
CA LYS A 250 2.45 22.43 0.26
C LYS A 250 3.79 23.11 -0.08
N SER A 251 4.91 22.61 0.45
CA SER A 251 6.24 23.15 0.11
C SER A 251 6.58 22.97 -1.36
N ASP A 252 6.34 21.79 -1.94
CA ASP A 252 6.56 21.52 -3.36
C ASP A 252 5.70 22.43 -4.24
N MET A 253 4.43 22.65 -3.87
CA MET A 253 3.55 23.57 -4.60
C MET A 253 4.01 25.03 -4.55
N LEU A 254 4.56 25.49 -3.40
CA LEU A 254 5.13 26.84 -3.26
C LEU A 254 6.37 27.06 -4.15
N MET A 255 7.08 25.98 -4.51
CA MET A 255 8.24 26.06 -5.39
C MET A 255 7.87 26.06 -6.88
N VAL A 256 6.75 25.44 -7.27
CA VAL A 256 6.34 25.33 -8.68
C VAL A 256 5.28 26.33 -9.11
N SER A 257 4.62 27.01 -8.17
CA SER A 257 3.64 28.06 -8.44
C SER A 257 4.28 29.42 -8.15
N PRO A 258 4.71 30.21 -9.16
CA PRO A 258 5.37 31.51 -8.93
C PRO A 258 4.52 32.51 -8.14
N ASP A 259 3.19 32.38 -8.23
CA ASP A 259 2.18 33.17 -7.51
C ASP A 259 1.67 32.50 -6.23
N GLY A 260 2.06 31.24 -5.97
CA GLY A 260 1.64 30.46 -4.80
C GLY A 260 0.20 29.96 -4.81
N HIS A 261 -0.57 30.23 -5.87
CA HIS A 261 -2.01 30.00 -5.87
C HIS A 261 -2.37 28.52 -5.67
N ASP A 262 -1.63 27.61 -6.30
CA ASP A 262 -1.84 26.17 -6.13
C ASP A 262 -1.53 25.68 -4.71
N ALA A 263 -0.56 26.30 -4.02
CA ALA A 263 -0.19 25.93 -2.66
C ALA A 263 -1.26 26.33 -1.63
N GLU A 264 -1.95 27.45 -1.86
CA GLU A 264 -3.08 27.88 -1.01
C GLU A 264 -4.29 26.93 -1.12
N ASN A 265 -4.38 26.18 -2.22
CA ASN A 265 -5.42 25.18 -2.42
C ASN A 265 -5.10 23.81 -1.78
N ILE A 266 -3.94 23.66 -1.12
CA ILE A 266 -3.57 22.45 -0.38
C ILE A 266 -3.93 22.62 1.09
N ALA A 267 -5.05 22.02 1.49
CA ALA A 267 -5.64 22.21 2.80
C ALA A 267 -5.20 21.14 3.81
N PHE A 268 -5.08 21.52 5.09
CA PHE A 268 -4.77 20.61 6.19
C PHE A 268 -6.04 20.24 6.96
N GLY A 269 -6.20 18.93 7.23
CA GLY A 269 -7.25 18.38 8.09
C GLY A 269 -7.94 17.15 7.48
N SER A 270 -8.76 16.46 8.28
CA SER A 270 -9.54 15.33 7.80
C SER A 270 -10.59 15.78 6.77
N THR A 271 -10.59 15.14 5.60
CA THR A 271 -11.61 15.37 4.57
C THR A 271 -13.02 14.99 5.05
N LEU A 272 -13.14 13.98 5.91
CA LEU A 272 -14.44 13.49 6.36
C LEU A 272 -15.09 14.44 7.38
N SER A 273 -14.35 14.95 8.36
CA SER A 273 -14.89 15.84 9.40
C SER A 273 -14.66 17.33 9.17
N ASN A 274 -13.69 17.73 8.34
CA ASN A 274 -13.33 19.12 8.10
C ASN A 274 -13.07 19.38 6.62
N ASP A 275 -14.14 19.34 5.81
CA ASP A 275 -14.06 19.61 4.38
C ASP A 275 -13.68 21.06 4.10
N ARG A 276 -12.44 21.29 3.66
CA ARG A 276 -11.90 22.63 3.40
C ARG A 276 -12.24 23.16 2.02
N HIS A 277 -12.84 22.35 1.16
CA HIS A 277 -13.21 22.70 -0.21
C HIS A 277 -14.72 22.59 -0.42
N ALA A 278 -15.49 22.86 0.65
CA ALA A 278 -16.93 22.61 0.70
C ALA A 278 -17.76 23.43 -0.31
N ASP A 279 -17.25 24.57 -0.73
CA ASP A 279 -17.82 25.51 -1.69
C ASP A 279 -17.42 25.19 -3.15
N LYS A 280 -16.45 24.32 -3.37
CA LYS A 280 -15.86 24.06 -4.69
C LYS A 280 -16.43 22.81 -5.37
N ARG A 281 -16.29 22.76 -6.70
CA ARG A 281 -16.61 21.63 -7.58
C ARG A 281 -15.52 21.49 -8.65
N PHE A 282 -15.25 20.26 -9.09
CA PHE A 282 -14.03 19.95 -9.84
C PHE A 282 -14.29 19.23 -11.17
N ASP A 283 -13.48 19.50 -12.20
CA ASP A 283 -13.58 18.78 -13.48
C ASP A 283 -13.07 17.34 -13.37
N TYR A 284 -11.93 17.17 -12.70
CA TYR A 284 -11.25 15.90 -12.51
C TYR A 284 -11.02 15.64 -11.03
N LEU A 285 -11.41 14.48 -10.55
CA LEU A 285 -11.18 14.05 -9.19
C LEU A 285 -10.43 12.73 -9.20
N LEU A 286 -9.34 12.63 -8.46
CA LEU A 286 -8.58 11.40 -8.33
C LEU A 286 -8.01 11.23 -6.94
N THR A 287 -8.03 10.00 -6.41
CA THR A 287 -7.47 9.74 -5.09
C THR A 287 -7.17 8.26 -4.85
N ASN A 288 -6.27 7.99 -3.91
CA ASN A 288 -6.06 6.70 -3.31
C ASN A 288 -6.26 6.84 -1.79
N PRO A 289 -7.48 6.64 -1.28
CA PRO A 289 -7.80 6.81 0.13
C PRO A 289 -7.22 5.66 0.96
N PRO A 290 -7.09 5.82 2.29
CA PRO A 290 -6.61 4.75 3.16
C PRO A 290 -7.55 3.52 3.14
N TYR A 291 -6.98 2.33 3.00
CA TYR A 291 -7.76 1.09 2.92
C TYR A 291 -8.14 0.55 4.30
N GLY A 292 -9.42 0.25 4.51
CA GLY A 292 -9.90 -0.43 5.72
C GLY A 292 -9.61 0.32 7.03
N LYS A 293 -9.41 1.65 6.96
CA LYS A 293 -9.21 2.50 8.13
C LYS A 293 -10.54 2.76 8.81
N ASP A 294 -10.54 2.73 10.14
CA ASP A 294 -11.69 3.17 10.91
C ASP A 294 -11.88 4.68 10.77
N TRP A 295 -13.13 5.12 10.72
CA TRP A 295 -13.49 6.56 10.68
C TRP A 295 -14.09 7.02 12.01
N LYS A 296 -13.73 6.37 13.13
CA LYS A 296 -14.31 6.67 14.45
C LYS A 296 -14.06 8.12 14.88
N ARG A 297 -12.90 8.68 14.52
CA ARG A 297 -12.54 10.08 14.81
C ARG A 297 -13.43 11.09 14.09
N ASP A 298 -13.95 10.73 12.91
CA ASP A 298 -14.78 11.59 12.08
C ASP A 298 -16.29 11.34 12.29
N GLU A 299 -16.65 10.37 13.12
CA GLU A 299 -18.01 9.81 13.17
C GLU A 299 -19.09 10.85 13.46
N ALA A 300 -18.86 11.73 14.43
CA ALA A 300 -19.85 12.73 14.84
C ALA A 300 -20.23 13.66 13.68
N GLU A 301 -19.24 14.17 12.94
CA GLU A 301 -19.47 15.08 11.81
C GLU A 301 -20.01 14.33 10.59
N VAL A 302 -19.54 13.11 10.33
CA VAL A 302 -20.08 12.27 9.25
C VAL A 302 -21.57 11.98 9.48
N ARG A 303 -21.97 11.63 10.71
CA ARG A 303 -23.38 11.39 11.05
C ARG A 303 -24.21 12.66 10.93
N ARG A 304 -23.71 13.80 11.44
CA ARG A 304 -24.38 15.10 11.32
C ARG A 304 -24.61 15.49 9.85
N ASP A 305 -23.62 15.24 8.99
CA ASP A 305 -23.76 15.54 7.56
C ASP A 305 -24.71 14.55 6.86
N ALA A 306 -24.73 13.28 7.25
CA ALA A 306 -25.67 12.28 6.75
C ALA A 306 -27.14 12.58 7.15
N GLU A 307 -27.39 13.17 8.32
CA GLU A 307 -28.73 13.60 8.76
C GLU A 307 -29.36 14.64 7.81
N ARG A 308 -28.54 15.32 7.00
CA ARG A 308 -29.00 16.28 5.97
C ARG A 308 -29.47 15.57 4.69
N GLY A 309 -29.44 14.25 4.63
CA GLY A 309 -29.77 13.47 3.43
C GLY A 309 -28.86 13.84 2.25
N TYR A 310 -29.41 13.86 1.03
CA TYR A 310 -28.67 14.22 -0.19
C TYR A 310 -28.28 15.70 -0.30
N ALA A 311 -28.69 16.55 0.64
CA ALA A 311 -28.14 17.90 0.77
C ALA A 311 -26.77 17.92 1.47
N GLY A 312 -26.43 16.85 2.20
CA GLY A 312 -25.08 16.55 2.70
C GLY A 312 -24.33 15.60 1.76
N ARG A 313 -23.09 15.25 2.12
CA ARG A 313 -22.21 14.37 1.33
C ARG A 313 -22.55 12.89 1.50
N PHE A 314 -23.05 12.50 2.68
CA PHE A 314 -23.20 11.08 3.06
C PHE A 314 -24.66 10.62 3.08
N GLY A 315 -25.51 11.22 2.24
CA GLY A 315 -26.94 10.95 2.18
C GLY A 315 -27.33 9.56 1.66
N ALA A 316 -26.42 8.85 0.99
CA ALA A 316 -26.70 7.51 0.45
C ALA A 316 -26.56 6.40 1.51
N GLY A 317 -26.08 6.72 2.70
CA GLY A 317 -25.85 5.78 3.79
C GLY A 317 -24.44 5.84 4.34
N LEU A 318 -24.24 5.15 5.46
CA LEU A 318 -22.97 5.11 6.18
C LEU A 318 -22.44 3.66 6.21
N PRO A 319 -21.20 3.41 5.76
CA PRO A 319 -20.59 2.08 5.88
C PRO A 319 -20.31 1.77 7.36
N ARG A 320 -19.91 0.54 7.67
CA ARG A 320 -19.40 0.19 9.01
C ARG A 320 -18.24 1.10 9.45
N ILE A 321 -18.12 1.34 10.75
CA ILE A 321 -17.09 2.22 11.33
C ILE A 321 -15.66 1.78 10.93
N SER A 322 -15.43 0.48 10.77
CA SER A 322 -14.12 -0.09 10.44
C SER A 322 -13.71 0.05 8.96
N ASP A 323 -14.54 0.63 8.09
CA ASP A 323 -14.22 0.77 6.67
C ASP A 323 -14.79 2.06 6.09
N GLY A 324 -13.96 3.10 5.99
CA GLY A 324 -14.36 4.43 5.50
C GLY A 324 -14.26 4.64 3.98
N GLN A 325 -13.84 3.66 3.16
CA GLN A 325 -13.52 3.89 1.74
C GLN A 325 -14.70 4.48 0.94
N LEU A 326 -15.92 3.99 1.18
CA LEU A 326 -17.12 4.48 0.50
C LEU A 326 -17.51 5.91 0.92
N LEU A 327 -17.05 6.41 2.08
CA LEU A 327 -17.24 7.81 2.46
C LEU A 327 -16.40 8.74 1.59
N PHE A 328 -15.15 8.38 1.29
CA PHE A 328 -14.31 9.17 0.37
C PHE A 328 -14.90 9.22 -1.03
N LEU A 329 -15.45 8.09 -1.52
CA LEU A 329 -16.16 8.08 -2.80
C LEU A 329 -17.40 8.98 -2.78
N GLN A 330 -18.26 8.88 -1.75
CA GLN A 330 -19.40 9.78 -1.59
C GLN A 330 -18.98 11.26 -1.55
N HIS A 331 -17.90 11.58 -0.84
CA HIS A 331 -17.33 12.93 -0.79
C HIS A 331 -16.93 13.41 -2.19
N MET A 332 -16.20 12.62 -2.97
CA MET A 332 -15.82 12.98 -4.34
C MET A 332 -17.06 13.19 -5.23
N LEU A 333 -18.08 12.33 -5.11
CA LEU A 333 -19.31 12.45 -5.88
C LEU A 333 -20.08 13.75 -5.55
N GLY A 334 -20.10 14.14 -4.27
CA GLY A 334 -20.65 15.43 -3.83
C GLY A 334 -19.89 16.66 -4.35
N ARG A 335 -18.66 16.47 -4.87
CA ARG A 335 -17.76 17.51 -5.38
C ARG A 335 -17.74 17.59 -6.92
N MET A 336 -18.60 16.82 -7.60
CA MET A 336 -18.74 16.89 -9.06
C MET A 336 -19.48 18.17 -9.50
N LYS A 337 -19.04 18.77 -10.61
CA LYS A 337 -19.75 19.84 -11.32
C LYS A 337 -21.06 19.31 -11.88
N ASP A 338 -22.04 20.19 -12.03
CA ASP A 338 -23.29 19.85 -12.69
C ASP A 338 -23.02 19.49 -14.17
N PRO A 339 -23.68 18.45 -14.74
CA PRO A 339 -23.51 18.10 -16.15
C PRO A 339 -23.77 19.27 -17.12
N ARG A 340 -24.62 20.24 -16.76
CA ARG A 340 -24.88 21.47 -17.53
C ARG A 340 -23.67 22.41 -17.58
N GLU A 341 -22.78 22.33 -16.60
CA GLU A 341 -21.52 23.09 -16.52
C GLU A 341 -20.34 22.31 -17.11
N GLY A 342 -20.63 21.20 -17.81
CA GLY A 342 -19.63 20.34 -18.40
C GLY A 342 -19.36 19.08 -17.59
N GLY A 343 -19.88 18.93 -16.36
CA GLY A 343 -19.77 17.72 -15.53
C GLY A 343 -18.34 17.34 -15.08
N SER A 344 -18.20 16.16 -14.49
CA SER A 344 -16.94 15.69 -13.88
C SER A 344 -16.57 14.26 -14.25
N ARG A 345 -15.30 13.92 -14.03
CA ARG A 345 -14.80 12.53 -14.08
C ARG A 345 -14.02 12.23 -12.80
N VAL A 346 -14.23 11.04 -12.25
CA VAL A 346 -13.70 10.58 -10.96
C VAL A 346 -12.94 9.28 -11.16
N ALA A 347 -11.74 9.17 -10.59
CA ALA A 347 -10.98 7.92 -10.52
C ALA A 347 -10.53 7.67 -9.08
N ILE A 348 -10.93 6.55 -8.48
CA ILE A 348 -10.57 6.21 -7.11
C ILE A 348 -9.98 4.79 -7.06
N VAL A 349 -8.89 4.60 -6.33
CA VAL A 349 -8.35 3.27 -6.04
C VAL A 349 -9.00 2.74 -4.76
N MET A 350 -9.47 1.50 -4.77
CA MET A 350 -10.00 0.83 -3.58
C MET A 350 -9.58 -0.64 -3.54
N ASN A 351 -9.65 -1.27 -2.38
CA ASN A 351 -9.56 -2.73 -2.30
C ASN A 351 -10.88 -3.40 -2.74
N ALA A 352 -11.00 -4.71 -2.56
CA ALA A 352 -12.20 -5.44 -2.97
C ALA A 352 -13.45 -5.16 -2.12
N SER A 353 -13.29 -4.65 -0.88
CA SER A 353 -14.39 -4.54 0.10
C SER A 353 -15.59 -3.72 -0.41
N PRO A 354 -15.41 -2.53 -1.03
CA PRO A 354 -16.50 -1.73 -1.58
C PRO A 354 -17.34 -2.42 -2.66
N LEU A 355 -16.83 -3.48 -3.32
CA LEU A 355 -17.54 -4.16 -4.40
C LEU A 355 -18.74 -4.99 -3.91
N PHE A 356 -18.65 -5.62 -2.73
CA PHE A 356 -19.63 -6.63 -2.30
C PHE A 356 -19.99 -6.58 -0.81
N THR A 357 -19.27 -5.81 0.01
CA THR A 357 -19.58 -5.74 1.45
C THR A 357 -20.95 -5.09 1.68
N GLY A 358 -21.68 -5.58 2.68
CA GLY A 358 -22.93 -5.00 3.13
C GLY A 358 -24.15 -5.71 2.52
N ASP A 359 -25.11 -6.01 3.37
CA ASP A 359 -26.35 -6.70 3.00
C ASP A 359 -27.35 -5.72 2.37
N ALA A 360 -28.42 -6.24 1.75
CA ALA A 360 -29.48 -5.41 1.19
C ALA A 360 -30.07 -4.44 2.23
N GLY A 361 -30.12 -3.14 1.88
CA GLY A 361 -30.52 -2.06 2.79
C GLY A 361 -29.45 -1.62 3.81
N SER A 362 -28.24 -2.21 3.83
CA SER A 362 -27.11 -1.68 4.59
C SER A 362 -26.50 -0.46 3.90
N GLY A 363 -25.74 0.35 4.64
CA GLY A 363 -25.14 1.56 4.10
C GLY A 363 -24.21 1.31 2.91
N GLU A 364 -23.36 0.28 2.94
CA GLU A 364 -22.48 -0.04 1.81
C GLU A 364 -23.27 -0.40 0.55
N SER A 365 -24.32 -1.22 0.70
CA SER A 365 -25.20 -1.61 -0.41
C SER A 365 -26.00 -0.42 -0.94
N GLU A 366 -26.51 0.46 -0.07
CA GLU A 366 -27.26 1.65 -0.49
C GLU A 366 -26.37 2.69 -1.20
N ILE A 367 -25.10 2.82 -0.81
CA ILE A 367 -24.14 3.65 -1.53
C ILE A 367 -23.90 3.10 -2.94
N ARG A 368 -23.70 1.78 -3.10
CA ARG A 368 -23.58 1.16 -4.43
C ARG A 368 -24.85 1.33 -5.26
N ARG A 369 -26.02 1.10 -4.65
CA ARG A 369 -27.34 1.33 -5.26
C ARG A 369 -27.45 2.76 -5.79
N TRP A 370 -27.13 3.74 -4.96
CA TRP A 370 -27.15 5.16 -5.33
C TRP A 370 -26.24 5.46 -6.53
N ILE A 371 -25.02 4.94 -6.52
CA ILE A 371 -24.06 5.15 -7.62
C ILE A 371 -24.55 4.54 -8.95
N LEU A 372 -25.10 3.32 -8.90
CA LEU A 372 -25.56 2.58 -10.08
C LEU A 372 -26.88 3.12 -10.63
N GLU A 373 -27.83 3.48 -9.77
CA GLU A 373 -29.12 4.07 -10.16
C GLU A 373 -28.95 5.48 -10.75
N ASN A 374 -27.96 6.25 -10.28
CA ASN A 374 -27.60 7.53 -10.91
C ASN A 374 -26.75 7.37 -12.19
N ASP A 375 -26.45 6.13 -12.60
CA ASP A 375 -25.66 5.80 -13.79
C ASP A 375 -24.28 6.48 -13.80
N TRP A 376 -23.63 6.60 -12.64
CA TRP A 376 -22.31 7.27 -12.55
C TRP A 376 -21.14 6.31 -12.73
N LEU A 377 -21.24 5.07 -12.28
CA LEU A 377 -20.15 4.10 -12.41
C LEU A 377 -19.95 3.72 -13.88
N GLU A 378 -18.83 4.11 -14.48
CA GLU A 378 -18.55 3.89 -15.90
C GLU A 378 -17.71 2.63 -16.13
N ALA A 379 -16.68 2.42 -15.29
CA ALA A 379 -15.87 1.22 -15.33
C ALA A 379 -15.23 0.86 -13.98
N ILE A 380 -14.89 -0.42 -13.81
CA ILE A 380 -14.03 -0.91 -12.74
C ILE A 380 -12.88 -1.72 -13.37
N ILE A 381 -11.66 -1.37 -13.03
CA ILE A 381 -10.45 -2.02 -13.54
C ILE A 381 -9.78 -2.78 -12.38
N ALA A 382 -9.70 -4.10 -12.45
CA ALA A 382 -8.94 -4.91 -11.51
C ALA A 382 -7.44 -4.80 -11.83
N LEU A 383 -6.64 -4.35 -10.87
CA LEU A 383 -5.21 -4.19 -11.02
C LEU A 383 -4.45 -5.47 -10.60
N PRO A 384 -3.23 -5.68 -11.13
CA PRO A 384 -2.34 -6.71 -10.63
C PRO A 384 -2.10 -6.62 -9.11
N GLU A 385 -2.04 -7.76 -8.45
CA GLU A 385 -1.56 -7.87 -7.07
C GLU A 385 -0.10 -7.40 -6.96
N GLN A 386 0.36 -7.09 -5.74
CA GLN A 386 1.76 -6.69 -5.48
C GLN A 386 2.25 -5.49 -6.31
N LEU A 387 1.35 -4.57 -6.68
CA LEU A 387 1.67 -3.29 -7.29
C LEU A 387 1.96 -2.20 -6.27
N PHE A 388 1.35 -2.27 -5.10
CA PHE A 388 1.51 -1.26 -4.05
C PHE A 388 2.64 -1.68 -3.11
N TYR A 389 3.36 -0.70 -2.58
CA TYR A 389 4.50 -0.91 -1.69
C TYR A 389 4.12 -1.63 -0.38
N ASN A 390 2.85 -1.53 0.01
CA ASN A 390 2.39 -1.79 1.37
C ASN A 390 1.38 -2.92 1.45
N THR A 391 0.98 -3.45 0.30
CA THR A 391 0.00 -4.52 0.25
C THR A 391 0.15 -5.36 -1.02
N GLY A 392 0.14 -6.67 -0.83
CA GLY A 392 -0.03 -7.64 -1.91
C GLY A 392 -1.49 -7.82 -2.35
N ILE A 393 -2.46 -7.14 -1.74
CA ILE A 393 -3.90 -7.35 -2.00
C ILE A 393 -4.30 -6.85 -3.39
N ALA A 394 -5.30 -7.50 -4.00
CA ALA A 394 -5.95 -7.03 -5.21
C ALA A 394 -6.63 -5.66 -5.00
N THR A 395 -6.33 -4.72 -5.88
CA THR A 395 -6.87 -3.36 -5.88
C THR A 395 -7.60 -3.06 -7.18
N TYR A 396 -8.49 -2.09 -7.14
CA TYR A 396 -9.38 -1.76 -8.24
C TYR A 396 -9.41 -0.26 -8.46
N VAL A 397 -9.34 0.18 -9.72
CA VAL A 397 -9.63 1.57 -10.10
C VAL A 397 -11.10 1.65 -10.49
N TRP A 398 -11.87 2.45 -9.77
CA TRP A 398 -13.23 2.78 -10.15
C TRP A 398 -13.22 4.09 -10.93
N VAL A 399 -13.79 4.07 -12.13
CA VAL A 399 -13.96 5.24 -12.99
C VAL A 399 -15.43 5.61 -13.01
N LEU A 400 -15.74 6.84 -12.59
CA LEU A 400 -17.11 7.35 -12.52
C LEU A 400 -17.24 8.68 -13.25
N THR A 401 -18.42 8.98 -13.76
CA THR A 401 -18.73 10.26 -14.39
C THR A 401 -20.24 10.53 -14.38
N ASN A 402 -20.63 11.79 -14.19
CA ASN A 402 -22.01 12.23 -14.35
C ASN A 402 -22.34 12.72 -15.78
N ARG A 403 -21.43 12.48 -16.73
CA ARG A 403 -21.52 12.88 -18.14
C ARG A 403 -21.14 11.73 -19.08
N LYS A 404 -21.67 10.53 -18.80
CA LYS A 404 -21.45 9.34 -19.62
C LYS A 404 -21.78 9.60 -21.09
N GLU A 405 -20.93 9.08 -21.97
CA GLU A 405 -21.20 9.07 -23.40
C GLU A 405 -22.45 8.23 -23.73
N LYS A 406 -23.15 8.57 -24.83
CA LYS A 406 -24.45 7.97 -25.16
C LYS A 406 -24.44 6.44 -25.17
N ARG A 407 -23.39 5.81 -25.70
CA ARG A 407 -23.28 4.34 -25.80
C ARG A 407 -23.04 3.62 -24.46
N ARG A 408 -22.64 4.34 -23.41
CA ARG A 408 -22.37 3.80 -22.06
C ARG A 408 -23.49 4.03 -21.05
N LYS A 409 -24.54 4.77 -21.44
CA LYS A 409 -25.66 5.03 -20.54
C LYS A 409 -26.33 3.72 -20.11
N GLY A 410 -26.58 3.60 -18.82
CA GLY A 410 -27.13 2.41 -18.17
C GLY A 410 -26.18 1.23 -18.13
N LYS A 411 -24.89 1.41 -18.42
CA LYS A 411 -23.91 0.32 -18.53
C LYS A 411 -22.66 0.57 -17.69
N VAL A 412 -22.05 -0.53 -17.25
CA VAL A 412 -20.77 -0.58 -16.54
C VAL A 412 -19.82 -1.52 -17.28
N GLN A 413 -18.58 -1.10 -17.48
CA GLN A 413 -17.52 -1.93 -18.03
C GLN A 413 -16.62 -2.46 -16.91
N LEU A 414 -16.49 -3.78 -16.79
CA LEU A 414 -15.50 -4.42 -15.93
C LEU A 414 -14.28 -4.78 -16.78
N ILE A 415 -13.08 -4.45 -16.32
CA ILE A 415 -11.82 -4.72 -17.02
C ILE A 415 -10.87 -5.48 -16.11
N ASP A 416 -10.54 -6.71 -16.48
CA ASP A 416 -9.56 -7.52 -15.74
C ASP A 416 -8.14 -7.26 -16.29
N ALA A 417 -7.43 -6.36 -15.61
CA ALA A 417 -6.04 -6.04 -15.89
C ALA A 417 -5.05 -6.78 -14.96
N SER A 418 -5.48 -7.78 -14.20
CA SER A 418 -4.66 -8.49 -13.20
C SER A 418 -3.38 -9.13 -13.76
N SER A 419 -3.37 -9.43 -15.07
CA SER A 419 -2.24 -10.01 -15.81
C SER A 419 -1.32 -8.98 -16.49
N PHE A 420 -1.63 -7.68 -16.42
CA PHE A 420 -0.93 -6.62 -17.17
C PHE A 420 0.24 -6.04 -16.35
N TRP A 421 1.28 -6.85 -16.15
CA TRP A 421 2.43 -6.45 -15.33
C TRP A 421 3.75 -7.03 -15.83
N ALA A 422 4.85 -6.38 -15.47
CA ALA A 422 6.21 -6.88 -15.62
C ALA A 422 6.84 -7.09 -14.24
N PRO A 423 7.68 -8.12 -14.06
CA PRO A 423 8.39 -8.33 -12.80
C PRO A 423 9.39 -7.19 -12.58
N MET A 424 9.42 -6.64 -11.38
CA MET A 424 10.44 -5.67 -11.03
C MET A 424 11.79 -6.36 -10.82
N ARG A 425 12.87 -5.76 -11.31
CA ARG A 425 14.24 -6.25 -11.07
C ARG A 425 14.57 -6.32 -9.57
N ARG A 426 14.02 -5.40 -8.79
CA ARG A 426 14.14 -5.36 -7.32
C ARG A 426 12.78 -5.13 -6.69
N SER A 427 12.48 -5.94 -5.68
CA SER A 427 11.28 -5.79 -4.87
C SER A 427 11.38 -4.58 -3.93
N LEU A 428 10.29 -3.85 -3.73
CA LEU A 428 10.19 -2.70 -2.82
C LEU A 428 9.01 -2.89 -1.86
N GLY A 429 9.28 -3.29 -0.61
CA GLY A 429 8.22 -3.69 0.32
C GLY A 429 7.45 -4.90 -0.20
N ASP A 430 6.12 -4.81 -0.31
CA ASP A 430 5.25 -5.80 -0.97
C ASP A 430 5.24 -5.68 -2.50
N LYS A 431 5.73 -4.57 -3.04
CA LYS A 431 5.73 -4.33 -4.48
C LYS A 431 6.73 -5.24 -5.17
N ARG A 432 6.23 -6.11 -6.04
CA ARG A 432 7.01 -7.06 -6.86
C ARG A 432 6.80 -6.84 -8.35
N ARG A 433 5.73 -6.13 -8.72
CA ARG A 433 5.23 -5.99 -10.07
C ARG A 433 5.12 -4.51 -10.43
N GLU A 434 5.25 -4.21 -11.71
CA GLU A 434 5.01 -2.87 -12.26
C GLU A 434 4.11 -2.94 -13.50
N ILE A 435 3.32 -1.90 -13.72
CA ILE A 435 2.57 -1.70 -14.97
C ILE A 435 3.45 -0.84 -15.88
N THR A 436 3.88 -1.39 -17.01
CA THR A 436 4.70 -0.67 -17.99
C THR A 436 3.86 0.36 -18.76
N THR A 437 4.50 1.31 -19.44
CA THR A 437 3.79 2.26 -20.32
C THR A 437 2.95 1.56 -21.39
N GLU A 438 3.40 0.41 -21.88
CA GLU A 438 2.64 -0.39 -22.85
C GLU A 438 1.40 -1.00 -22.21
N HIS A 439 1.52 -1.56 -21.00
CA HIS A 439 0.36 -2.05 -20.26
C HIS A 439 -0.65 -0.94 -19.95
N ILE A 440 -0.19 0.27 -19.58
CA ILE A 440 -1.08 1.42 -19.39
C ILE A 440 -1.88 1.69 -20.66
N ARG A 441 -1.21 1.77 -21.82
CA ARG A 441 -1.89 1.98 -23.11
C ARG A 441 -2.92 0.90 -23.38
N GLN A 442 -2.57 -0.37 -23.19
CA GLN A 442 -3.48 -1.48 -23.43
C GLN A 442 -4.73 -1.42 -22.55
N ILE A 443 -4.58 -1.09 -21.26
CA ILE A 443 -5.70 -0.94 -20.33
C ILE A 443 -6.57 0.25 -20.73
N THR A 444 -5.96 1.39 -21.07
CA THR A 444 -6.70 2.57 -21.56
C THR A 444 -7.44 2.27 -22.87
N ASP A 445 -6.85 1.50 -23.78
CA ASP A 445 -7.47 1.13 -25.06
C ASP A 445 -8.65 0.17 -24.86
N LEU A 446 -8.54 -0.80 -23.94
CA LEU A 446 -9.66 -1.66 -23.53
C LEU A 446 -10.82 -0.82 -22.99
N TYR A 447 -10.50 0.17 -22.14
CA TYR A 447 -11.47 1.11 -21.62
C TYR A 447 -12.10 1.91 -22.76
N GLU A 448 -11.35 2.62 -23.58
CA GLU A 448 -11.86 3.47 -24.67
C GLU A 448 -12.69 2.68 -25.68
N ARG A 449 -12.28 1.46 -26.05
CA ARG A 449 -12.96 0.63 -27.05
C ARG A 449 -14.38 0.25 -26.63
N PHE A 450 -14.61 0.00 -25.33
CA PHE A 450 -15.91 -0.42 -24.79
C PHE A 450 -16.53 -1.58 -25.59
N ALA A 451 -15.80 -2.69 -25.64
CA ALA A 451 -16.23 -3.90 -26.32
C ALA A 451 -16.08 -5.12 -25.40
N GLU A 452 -16.94 -6.11 -25.61
CA GLU A 452 -16.85 -7.43 -24.97
C GLU A 452 -15.57 -8.16 -25.40
N GLY A 453 -14.93 -8.84 -24.46
CA GLY A 453 -13.70 -9.58 -24.71
C GLY A 453 -13.27 -10.47 -23.56
N ALA A 454 -12.03 -10.97 -23.66
CA ALA A 454 -11.41 -11.79 -22.63
C ALA A 454 -11.15 -11.00 -21.33
N HIS A 455 -10.76 -9.73 -21.47
CA HIS A 455 -10.39 -8.83 -20.37
C HIS A 455 -11.39 -7.70 -20.14
N SER A 456 -12.52 -7.67 -20.86
CA SER A 456 -13.51 -6.60 -20.79
C SER A 456 -14.91 -7.20 -20.88
N LYS A 457 -15.76 -6.90 -19.90
CA LYS A 457 -17.16 -7.34 -19.82
C LYS A 457 -18.06 -6.13 -19.58
N ILE A 458 -19.22 -6.07 -20.21
CA ILE A 458 -20.15 -4.95 -20.15
C ILE A 458 -21.49 -5.45 -19.62
N PHE A 459 -21.96 -4.82 -18.56
CA PHE A 459 -23.22 -5.17 -17.91
C PHE A 459 -24.13 -3.96 -17.85
N ASP A 460 -25.45 -4.20 -17.90
CA ASP A 460 -26.42 -3.18 -17.54
C ASP A 460 -26.34 -2.89 -16.04
N THR A 461 -26.60 -1.65 -15.59
CA THR A 461 -26.46 -1.28 -14.17
C THR A 461 -27.34 -2.12 -13.25
N ALA A 462 -28.55 -2.47 -13.68
CA ALA A 462 -29.49 -3.31 -12.94
C ALA A 462 -29.01 -4.76 -12.75
N TYR A 463 -28.05 -5.24 -13.57
CA TYR A 463 -27.51 -6.59 -13.46
C TYR A 463 -26.83 -6.86 -12.11
N PHE A 464 -26.27 -5.82 -11.48
CA PHE A 464 -25.61 -5.92 -10.18
C PHE A 464 -26.59 -5.88 -9.00
N GLY A 465 -27.87 -5.64 -9.27
CA GLY A 465 -28.89 -5.53 -8.24
C GLY A 465 -29.63 -6.84 -8.01
N TYR A 466 -29.99 -7.07 -6.76
CA TYR A 466 -30.86 -8.17 -6.34
C TYR A 466 -31.88 -7.68 -5.32
N ARG A 467 -32.99 -8.39 -5.20
CA ARG A 467 -34.03 -8.22 -4.19
C ARG A 467 -33.91 -9.38 -3.22
N LYS A 468 -33.50 -9.07 -2.00
CA LYS A 468 -33.42 -10.02 -0.89
C LYS A 468 -34.79 -10.20 -0.28
N ILE A 469 -35.36 -11.38 -0.45
CA ILE A 469 -36.64 -11.77 0.16
C ILE A 469 -36.40 -12.60 1.42
N THR A 470 -37.28 -12.48 2.40
CA THR A 470 -37.27 -13.35 3.58
C THR A 470 -38.25 -14.48 3.36
N VAL A 471 -37.76 -15.71 3.49
CA VAL A 471 -38.54 -16.94 3.40
C VAL A 471 -38.83 -17.42 4.81
N GLU A 472 -40.12 -17.52 5.13
CA GLU A 472 -40.61 -17.99 6.42
C GLU A 472 -41.06 -19.44 6.28
N ARG A 473 -40.93 -20.19 7.37
CA ARG A 473 -41.40 -21.57 7.49
C ARG A 473 -42.28 -21.69 8.73
N PRO A 474 -43.27 -22.60 8.73
CA PRO A 474 -44.24 -22.65 9.80
C PRO A 474 -43.65 -23.25 11.08
N LEU A 475 -43.94 -22.61 12.21
CA LEU A 475 -43.58 -23.06 13.54
C LEU A 475 -44.36 -24.32 13.89
N ARG A 476 -43.64 -25.37 14.26
CA ARG A 476 -44.23 -26.64 14.73
C ARG A 476 -43.67 -26.98 16.09
N LEU A 477 -44.58 -27.07 17.07
CA LEU A 477 -44.22 -27.31 18.46
C LEU A 477 -44.99 -28.52 18.99
N ASN A 478 -44.30 -29.40 19.69
CA ASN A 478 -44.92 -30.34 20.60
C ASN A 478 -44.90 -29.78 22.04
N PHE A 479 -45.82 -30.22 22.87
CA PHE A 479 -45.98 -29.75 24.25
C PHE A 479 -46.05 -30.94 25.20
N GLN A 480 -45.37 -30.85 26.34
CA GLN A 480 -45.39 -31.90 27.35
C GLN A 480 -45.11 -31.29 28.73
N ALA A 481 -45.89 -31.71 29.72
CA ALA A 481 -45.66 -31.38 31.13
C ALA A 481 -44.68 -32.38 31.78
N SER A 482 -43.51 -32.59 31.17
CA SER A 482 -42.46 -33.43 31.77
C SER A 482 -41.75 -32.69 32.91
N PRO A 483 -41.15 -33.39 33.88
CA PRO A 483 -40.39 -32.75 34.95
C PRO A 483 -39.32 -31.78 34.42
N GLU A 484 -38.61 -32.16 33.36
CA GLU A 484 -37.54 -31.37 32.76
C GLU A 484 -38.06 -30.08 32.12
N ARG A 485 -39.20 -30.15 31.41
CA ARG A 485 -39.82 -28.99 30.75
C ARG A 485 -40.49 -28.05 31.75
N ILE A 486 -41.12 -28.60 32.80
CA ILE A 486 -41.65 -27.81 33.91
C ILE A 486 -40.51 -27.05 34.62
N GLU A 487 -39.33 -27.66 34.76
CA GLU A 487 -38.18 -26.98 35.37
C GLU A 487 -37.78 -25.72 34.58
N ARG A 488 -37.87 -25.75 33.24
CA ARG A 488 -37.60 -24.56 32.39
C ARG A 488 -38.50 -23.38 32.71
N LEU A 489 -39.72 -23.62 33.20
CA LEU A 489 -40.66 -22.55 33.57
C LEU A 489 -40.09 -21.66 34.69
N LYS A 490 -39.29 -22.22 35.60
CA LYS A 490 -38.66 -21.44 36.69
C LYS A 490 -37.67 -20.40 36.17
N GLY A 491 -37.13 -20.59 34.97
CA GLY A 491 -36.28 -19.61 34.28
C GLY A 491 -37.05 -18.53 33.51
N GLN A 492 -38.37 -18.67 33.35
CA GLN A 492 -39.17 -17.71 32.57
C GLN A 492 -39.43 -16.43 33.38
N LYS A 493 -39.12 -15.27 32.79
CA LYS A 493 -39.26 -13.96 33.46
C LYS A 493 -40.66 -13.71 34.01
N ALA A 494 -41.71 -13.98 33.24
CA ALA A 494 -43.08 -13.77 33.69
C ALA A 494 -43.45 -14.64 34.90
N PHE A 495 -42.87 -15.84 35.00
CA PHE A 495 -43.04 -16.72 36.15
C PHE A 495 -42.25 -16.22 37.36
N LEU A 496 -40.99 -15.81 37.18
CA LEU A 496 -40.16 -15.19 38.24
C LEU A 496 -40.80 -13.92 38.81
N ASP A 497 -41.36 -13.07 37.94
CA ASP A 497 -41.97 -11.79 38.30
C ASP A 497 -43.20 -11.95 39.21
N LEU A 498 -43.84 -13.14 39.26
CA LEU A 498 -44.92 -13.41 40.22
C LEU A 498 -44.47 -13.22 41.66
N ALA A 499 -43.24 -13.65 41.98
CA ALA A 499 -42.66 -13.54 43.31
C ALA A 499 -41.79 -12.29 43.49
N ALA A 500 -41.81 -11.35 42.55
CA ALA A 500 -41.12 -10.07 42.63
C ALA A 500 -42.10 -8.94 43.00
N SER A 501 -41.69 -8.04 43.90
CA SER A 501 -42.48 -6.86 44.27
C SER A 501 -41.76 -5.56 43.91
N ARG A 502 -42.50 -4.59 43.37
CA ARG A 502 -41.99 -3.24 43.03
C ARG A 502 -41.98 -2.29 44.23
N LYS A 503 -42.44 -2.72 45.41
CA LYS A 503 -42.51 -1.87 46.62
C LYS A 503 -41.15 -1.77 47.31
N ARG A 504 -40.78 -0.57 47.77
CA ARG A 504 -39.60 -0.39 48.65
C ARG A 504 -39.87 -1.08 50.00
N ALA A 505 -38.83 -1.67 50.57
CA ALA A 505 -38.86 -2.71 51.62
C ALA A 505 -39.91 -2.55 52.73
N GLY A 506 -40.39 -3.68 53.28
CA GLY A 506 -41.32 -3.72 54.42
C GLY A 506 -42.27 -4.92 54.40
N LYS A 507 -43.19 -4.99 55.37
CA LYS A 507 -44.18 -6.08 55.52
C LYS A 507 -45.05 -6.29 54.26
N ALA A 508 -45.42 -5.22 53.57
CA ALA A 508 -46.22 -5.28 52.35
C ALA A 508 -45.47 -5.95 51.17
N ARG A 509 -44.16 -5.69 51.05
CA ARG A 509 -43.29 -6.35 50.05
C ARG A 509 -43.19 -7.85 50.33
N ALA A 510 -42.90 -8.22 51.58
CA ALA A 510 -42.78 -9.62 51.98
C ALA A 510 -44.09 -10.40 51.79
N ALA A 511 -45.24 -9.76 52.02
CA ALA A 511 -46.56 -10.34 51.79
C ALA A 511 -46.85 -10.59 50.30
N GLU A 512 -46.49 -9.64 49.42
CA GLU A 512 -46.62 -9.79 47.96
C GLU A 512 -45.71 -10.88 47.41
N GLU A 513 -44.44 -10.89 47.77
CA GLU A 513 -43.49 -11.93 47.32
C GLU A 513 -43.89 -13.32 47.83
N ALA A 514 -44.41 -13.42 49.06
CA ALA A 514 -44.92 -14.69 49.60
C ALA A 514 -46.21 -15.15 48.90
N ALA A 515 -47.12 -14.24 48.54
CA ALA A 515 -48.29 -14.57 47.75
C ALA A 515 -47.91 -15.02 46.33
N GLY A 516 -46.92 -14.35 45.73
CA GLY A 516 -46.31 -14.73 44.46
C GLY A 516 -45.69 -16.11 44.47
N ARG A 517 -44.90 -16.45 45.49
CA ARG A 517 -44.33 -17.80 45.68
C ARG A 517 -45.41 -18.87 45.80
N ARG A 518 -46.47 -18.61 46.59
CA ARG A 518 -47.63 -19.53 46.66
C ARG A 518 -48.30 -19.74 45.30
N GLN A 519 -48.38 -18.69 44.49
CA GLN A 519 -48.93 -18.79 43.13
C GLN A 519 -48.01 -19.59 42.21
N GLN A 520 -46.69 -19.40 42.30
CA GLN A 520 -45.69 -20.20 41.58
C GLN A 520 -45.81 -21.68 41.94
N ASP A 521 -45.85 -22.02 43.23
CA ASP A 521 -45.98 -23.38 43.72
C ASP A 521 -47.27 -24.04 43.23
N ALA A 522 -48.39 -23.31 43.25
CA ALA A 522 -49.67 -23.80 42.76
C ALA A 522 -49.65 -24.06 41.25
N ILE A 523 -49.00 -23.20 40.46
CA ILE A 523 -48.83 -23.41 39.01
C ILE A 523 -47.95 -24.64 38.75
N LEU A 524 -46.82 -24.80 39.46
CA LEU A 524 -45.94 -25.96 39.31
C LEU A 524 -46.65 -27.26 39.70
N ALA A 525 -47.41 -27.26 40.80
CA ALA A 525 -48.20 -28.41 41.22
C ALA A 525 -49.30 -28.78 40.20
N MET A 526 -49.99 -27.77 39.65
CA MET A 526 -50.99 -27.98 38.59
C MET A 526 -50.35 -28.59 37.33
N LEU A 527 -49.20 -28.08 36.91
CA LEU A 527 -48.49 -28.61 35.74
C LEU A 527 -47.95 -30.02 36.00
N ALA A 528 -47.42 -30.30 37.19
CA ALA A 528 -46.94 -31.64 37.56
C ALA A 528 -48.06 -32.69 37.66
N ALA A 529 -49.30 -32.25 37.89
CA ALA A 529 -50.48 -33.10 37.91
C ALA A 529 -51.05 -33.41 36.51
N LEU A 530 -50.62 -32.68 35.46
CA LEU A 530 -50.98 -33.03 34.09
C LEU A 530 -50.31 -34.36 33.71
N PRO A 531 -50.98 -35.23 32.95
CA PRO A 531 -50.36 -36.43 32.44
C PRO A 531 -49.16 -36.04 31.55
N PRO A 532 -48.01 -36.76 31.62
CA PRO A 532 -46.83 -36.48 30.79
C PRO A 532 -47.04 -36.96 29.34
N ARG A 533 -48.23 -36.75 28.79
CA ARG A 533 -48.60 -37.02 27.41
C ARG A 533 -47.95 -35.97 26.52
N LEU A 534 -47.37 -36.42 25.40
CA LEU A 534 -46.90 -35.54 24.35
C LEU A 534 -48.09 -35.05 23.50
N TYR A 535 -48.29 -33.74 23.44
CA TYR A 535 -49.29 -33.10 22.60
C TYR A 535 -48.60 -32.52 21.37
N LYS A 536 -48.97 -32.98 20.17
CA LYS A 536 -48.45 -32.45 18.91
C LYS A 536 -49.29 -31.31 18.32
N SER A 537 -50.30 -30.86 19.06
CA SER A 537 -51.25 -29.83 18.66
C SER A 537 -51.37 -28.79 19.77
N ARG A 538 -51.11 -27.51 19.46
CA ARG A 538 -51.21 -26.41 20.41
C ARG A 538 -52.64 -26.27 20.97
N PRO A 539 -53.71 -26.29 20.16
CA PRO A 539 -55.08 -26.28 20.67
C PRO A 539 -55.38 -27.43 21.64
N ALA A 540 -54.88 -28.64 21.37
CA ALA A 540 -55.10 -29.79 22.26
C ALA A 540 -54.40 -29.61 23.62
N PHE A 541 -53.17 -29.10 23.63
CA PHE A 541 -52.46 -28.79 24.87
C PHE A 541 -53.11 -27.62 25.62
N GLU A 542 -53.55 -26.59 24.91
CA GLU A 542 -54.25 -25.46 25.50
C GLU A 542 -55.56 -25.90 26.18
N GLY A 543 -56.32 -26.81 25.57
CA GLY A 543 -57.48 -27.45 26.18
C GLY A 543 -57.13 -28.14 27.50
N ALA A 544 -56.12 -29.01 27.50
CA ALA A 544 -55.66 -29.70 28.71
C ALA A 544 -55.19 -28.74 29.81
N LEU A 545 -54.46 -27.67 29.44
CA LEU A 545 -54.02 -26.64 30.38
C LEU A 545 -55.20 -25.86 30.97
N ASN A 546 -56.21 -25.54 30.15
CA ASN A 546 -57.42 -24.86 30.60
C ASN A 546 -58.24 -25.71 31.56
N ASP A 547 -58.37 -27.01 31.29
CA ASP A 547 -59.11 -27.92 32.17
C ASP A 547 -58.38 -28.12 33.50
N ALA A 548 -57.05 -28.25 33.49
CA ALA A 548 -56.25 -28.30 34.70
C ALA A 548 -56.37 -27.01 35.54
N ALA A 549 -56.29 -25.84 34.90
CA ALA A 549 -56.45 -24.56 35.59
C ALA A 549 -57.85 -24.38 36.20
N LYS A 550 -58.90 -24.85 35.53
CA LYS A 550 -60.28 -24.87 36.06
C LYS A 550 -60.41 -25.81 37.25
N ALA A 551 -59.85 -27.03 37.16
CA ALA A 551 -59.92 -28.02 38.22
C ALA A 551 -59.23 -27.56 39.52
N THR A 552 -58.16 -26.77 39.41
CA THR A 552 -57.44 -26.20 40.56
C THR A 552 -57.92 -24.80 40.95
N GLY A 553 -58.90 -24.22 40.25
CA GLY A 553 -59.38 -22.86 40.47
C GLY A 553 -58.35 -21.75 40.20
N LEU A 554 -57.28 -22.04 39.45
CA LEU A 554 -56.19 -21.11 39.17
C LEU A 554 -56.52 -20.19 37.99
N LYS A 555 -56.37 -18.88 38.19
CA LYS A 555 -56.45 -17.88 37.10
C LYS A 555 -55.07 -17.62 36.53
N LEU A 556 -54.81 -18.15 35.33
CA LEU A 556 -53.57 -17.90 34.60
C LEU A 556 -53.70 -16.63 33.75
N SER A 557 -52.85 -15.63 34.04
CA SER A 557 -52.75 -14.43 33.20
C SER A 557 -52.15 -14.77 31.82
N ALA A 558 -52.38 -13.92 30.82
CA ALA A 558 -51.83 -14.12 29.48
C ALA A 558 -50.29 -14.27 29.48
N GLY A 559 -49.59 -13.49 30.32
CA GLY A 559 -48.14 -13.57 30.47
C GLY A 559 -47.65 -14.91 31.02
N ILE A 560 -48.37 -15.48 32.00
CA ILE A 560 -48.05 -16.80 32.56
C ILE A 560 -48.37 -17.91 31.56
N ARG A 561 -49.49 -17.82 30.85
CA ARG A 561 -49.83 -18.76 29.77
C ARG A 561 -48.70 -18.82 28.74
N LYS A 562 -48.25 -17.66 28.24
CA LYS A 562 -47.13 -17.56 27.29
C LYS A 562 -45.84 -18.19 27.84
N ALA A 563 -45.53 -17.96 29.11
CA ALA A 563 -44.36 -18.57 29.77
C ALA A 563 -44.48 -20.09 29.87
N ILE A 564 -45.67 -20.62 30.17
CA ILE A 564 -45.94 -22.07 30.19
C ILE A 564 -45.76 -22.66 28.79
N PHE A 565 -46.38 -22.07 27.76
CA PHE A 565 -46.21 -22.56 26.39
C PHE A 565 -44.75 -22.53 25.94
N ALA A 566 -44.00 -21.46 26.25
CA ALA A 566 -42.58 -21.37 25.91
C ALA A 566 -41.73 -22.41 26.66
N ALA A 567 -42.01 -22.67 27.93
CA ALA A 567 -41.24 -23.63 28.74
C ALA A 567 -41.55 -25.09 28.39
N LEU A 568 -42.82 -25.39 28.10
CA LEU A 568 -43.29 -26.76 27.89
C LEU A 568 -43.28 -27.20 26.42
N SER A 569 -42.87 -26.33 25.50
CA SER A 569 -42.75 -26.65 24.09
C SER A 569 -41.34 -27.05 23.66
N GLU A 570 -41.27 -27.87 22.63
CA GLU A 570 -40.07 -28.11 21.82
C GLU A 570 -40.46 -28.15 20.34
N ARG A 571 -39.51 -27.81 19.47
CA ARG A 571 -39.69 -27.93 18.03
C ARG A 571 -39.82 -29.38 17.62
N ASP A 572 -40.80 -29.66 16.75
CA ASP A 572 -41.09 -31.00 16.25
C ASP A 572 -41.65 -30.90 14.84
N GLU A 573 -40.87 -31.32 13.86
CA GLU A 573 -41.26 -31.30 12.43
C GLU A 573 -42.54 -32.10 12.15
N ASN A 574 -42.87 -33.07 13.03
CA ASN A 574 -44.05 -33.92 12.91
C ASN A 574 -45.25 -33.38 13.71
N ALA A 575 -45.15 -32.20 14.32
CA ALA A 575 -46.26 -31.55 15.01
C ALA A 575 -47.13 -30.72 14.04
N GLU A 576 -48.34 -30.42 14.48
CA GLU A 576 -49.23 -29.52 13.74
C GLU A 576 -48.64 -28.11 13.69
N VAL A 577 -48.96 -27.39 12.60
CA VAL A 577 -48.56 -26.00 12.44
C VAL A 577 -49.21 -25.16 13.52
N CYS A 578 -48.40 -24.34 14.20
CA CYS A 578 -48.89 -23.33 15.11
C CYS A 578 -49.51 -22.19 14.31
N LEU A 579 -50.76 -21.87 14.62
CA LEU A 579 -51.51 -20.79 13.96
C LEU A 579 -51.64 -19.60 14.91
N ASP A 580 -51.62 -18.41 14.32
CA ASP A 580 -51.94 -17.16 15.01
C ASP A 580 -53.45 -16.98 15.22
N ALA A 581 -53.86 -15.83 15.76
CA ALA A 581 -55.26 -15.55 16.05
C ALA A 581 -56.15 -15.42 14.79
N ASP A 582 -55.54 -15.11 13.64
CA ASP A 582 -56.21 -14.97 12.35
C ASP A 582 -56.23 -16.29 11.56
N GLY A 583 -55.61 -17.35 12.09
CA GLY A 583 -55.53 -18.66 11.48
C GLY A 583 -54.38 -18.82 10.48
N HIS A 584 -53.44 -17.88 10.42
CA HIS A 584 -52.25 -17.98 9.58
C HIS A 584 -51.13 -18.75 10.29
N PRO A 585 -50.27 -19.47 9.55
CA PRO A 585 -49.07 -20.08 10.13
C PRO A 585 -48.15 -19.07 10.81
N GLU A 586 -47.78 -19.35 12.06
CA GLU A 586 -46.75 -18.57 12.75
C GLU A 586 -45.37 -18.91 12.17
N PRO A 587 -44.48 -17.92 11.93
CA PRO A 587 -43.12 -18.20 11.44
C PRO A 587 -42.25 -18.84 12.52
N ASP A 588 -41.40 -19.79 12.14
CA ASP A 588 -40.30 -20.30 12.98
C ASP A 588 -39.02 -19.48 12.75
N PRO A 589 -38.57 -18.68 13.74
CA PRO A 589 -37.36 -17.88 13.58
C PRO A 589 -36.08 -18.71 13.38
N GLU A 590 -36.05 -19.99 13.76
CA GLU A 590 -34.87 -20.86 13.55
C GLU A 590 -34.81 -21.48 12.16
N LEU A 591 -35.93 -21.49 11.42
CA LEU A 591 -36.01 -22.01 10.07
C LEU A 591 -36.19 -20.90 9.02
N ARG A 592 -36.17 -19.63 9.46
CA ARG A 592 -36.21 -18.46 8.58
C ARG A 592 -34.94 -18.40 7.74
N ASP A 593 -35.13 -18.17 6.45
CA ASP A 593 -34.04 -18.01 5.49
C ASP A 593 -34.24 -16.76 4.62
N THR A 594 -33.28 -16.48 3.75
CA THR A 594 -33.35 -15.38 2.80
C THR A 594 -32.83 -15.79 1.43
N GLU A 595 -33.49 -15.32 0.39
CA GLU A 595 -33.12 -15.58 -1.00
C GLU A 595 -32.84 -14.27 -1.73
N ASN A 596 -31.85 -14.29 -2.64
CA ASN A 596 -31.48 -13.13 -3.45
C ASN A 596 -32.00 -13.30 -4.88
N VAL A 597 -33.10 -12.62 -5.19
CA VAL A 597 -33.73 -12.65 -6.51
C VAL A 597 -33.11 -11.57 -7.40
N PRO A 598 -32.61 -11.84 -8.61
CA PRO A 598 -32.13 -10.79 -9.52
C PRO A 598 -33.20 -9.69 -9.76
N LEU A 599 -32.82 -8.41 -9.82
CA LEU A 599 -33.81 -7.31 -9.92
C LEU A 599 -34.72 -7.35 -11.16
N GLY A 600 -34.31 -8.06 -12.22
CA GLY A 600 -35.12 -8.23 -13.43
C GLY A 600 -36.14 -9.38 -13.37
N GLU A 601 -36.20 -10.10 -12.25
CA GLU A 601 -36.99 -11.31 -12.09
C GLU A 601 -38.13 -11.12 -11.07
N ASP A 602 -39.28 -11.74 -11.35
CA ASP A 602 -40.42 -11.74 -10.42
C ASP A 602 -40.15 -12.65 -9.22
N ILE A 603 -40.43 -12.13 -8.02
CA ILE A 603 -40.12 -12.83 -6.77
C ILE A 603 -40.90 -14.12 -6.59
N HIS A 604 -42.14 -14.18 -7.08
CA HIS A 604 -43.00 -15.35 -6.92
C HIS A 604 -42.59 -16.42 -7.93
N ALA A 605 -42.30 -16.03 -9.17
CA ALA A 605 -41.75 -16.93 -10.19
C ALA A 605 -40.41 -17.54 -9.75
N TYR A 606 -39.51 -16.76 -9.12
CA TYR A 606 -38.27 -17.28 -8.55
C TYR A 606 -38.56 -18.25 -7.40
N PHE A 607 -39.42 -17.86 -6.45
CA PHE A 607 -39.77 -18.68 -5.29
C PHE A 607 -40.37 -20.03 -5.68
N ASP A 608 -41.31 -20.05 -6.62
CA ASP A 608 -41.97 -21.27 -7.10
C ASP A 608 -40.99 -22.21 -7.81
N ARG A 609 -39.93 -21.67 -8.41
CA ARG A 609 -38.91 -22.44 -9.14
C ARG A 609 -37.80 -22.96 -8.23
N GLU A 610 -37.24 -22.10 -7.38
CA GLU A 610 -36.01 -22.38 -6.63
C GLU A 610 -36.26 -22.79 -5.18
N VAL A 611 -37.39 -22.40 -4.57
CA VAL A 611 -37.64 -22.60 -3.12
C VAL A 611 -38.74 -23.63 -2.88
N ALA A 612 -39.92 -23.42 -3.46
CA ALA A 612 -41.10 -24.26 -3.23
C ALA A 612 -40.88 -25.77 -3.46
N PRO A 613 -40.07 -26.22 -4.46
CA PRO A 613 -39.81 -27.65 -4.66
C PRO A 613 -39.02 -28.31 -3.51
N HIS A 614 -38.23 -27.52 -2.77
CA HIS A 614 -37.41 -28.00 -1.67
C HIS A 614 -38.09 -27.79 -0.31
N VAL A 615 -38.92 -26.75 -0.18
CA VAL A 615 -39.62 -26.39 1.07
C VAL A 615 -41.08 -25.99 0.78
N PRO A 616 -42.00 -26.97 0.59
CA PRO A 616 -43.35 -26.70 0.06
C PRO A 616 -44.27 -25.89 0.96
N ASP A 617 -43.99 -25.84 2.26
CA ASP A 617 -44.78 -25.12 3.27
C ASP A 617 -44.21 -23.74 3.61
N ALA A 618 -43.15 -23.32 2.92
CA ALA A 618 -42.58 -21.99 3.08
C ALA A 618 -43.40 -20.91 2.37
N TRP A 619 -43.25 -19.66 2.81
CA TRP A 619 -43.83 -18.50 2.12
C TRP A 619 -42.92 -17.29 2.21
N VAL A 620 -43.13 -16.33 1.30
CA VAL A 620 -42.39 -15.06 1.30
C VAL A 620 -43.00 -14.09 2.31
N ASN A 621 -42.17 -13.49 3.17
CA ASN A 621 -42.60 -12.46 4.10
C ASN A 621 -42.88 -11.13 3.37
N THR A 622 -44.15 -10.86 3.09
CA THR A 622 -44.59 -9.62 2.41
C THR A 622 -44.61 -8.37 3.29
N GLY A 623 -44.33 -8.52 4.60
CA GLY A 623 -44.24 -7.42 5.56
C GLY A 623 -42.91 -6.68 5.49
N ILE A 624 -41.85 -7.33 5.00
CA ILE A 624 -40.54 -6.69 4.77
C ILE A 624 -40.58 -6.06 3.39
N ARG A 625 -40.39 -4.74 3.32
CA ARG A 625 -40.47 -3.97 2.08
C ARG A 625 -39.31 -3.00 1.91
N ASP A 626 -38.94 -2.72 0.68
CA ASP A 626 -37.89 -1.78 0.35
C ASP A 626 -38.36 -0.36 0.65
N HIS A 627 -37.44 0.48 1.12
CA HIS A 627 -37.77 1.83 1.57
C HIS A 627 -37.91 2.84 0.41
N LYS A 628 -37.37 2.54 -0.78
CA LYS A 628 -37.45 3.43 -1.95
C LYS A 628 -38.64 3.11 -2.83
N ASP A 629 -38.88 1.84 -3.14
CA ASP A 629 -39.96 1.42 -4.06
C ASP A 629 -41.21 0.85 -3.35
N GLY A 630 -41.11 0.44 -2.08
CA GLY A 630 -42.23 -0.11 -1.31
C GLY A 630 -42.61 -1.56 -1.66
N GLU A 631 -41.88 -2.22 -2.56
CA GLU A 631 -42.09 -3.61 -2.95
C GLU A 631 -41.51 -4.59 -1.91
N VAL A 632 -41.93 -5.85 -1.97
CA VAL A 632 -41.53 -6.90 -1.02
C VAL A 632 -40.03 -7.19 -1.08
N GLY A 633 -39.40 -7.46 0.06
CA GLY A 633 -37.96 -7.66 0.18
C GLY A 633 -37.17 -6.35 0.26
N LYS A 634 -35.84 -6.45 0.34
CA LYS A 634 -34.92 -5.31 0.33
C LYS A 634 -34.06 -5.35 -0.92
N VAL A 635 -33.83 -4.21 -1.56
CA VAL A 635 -32.94 -4.16 -2.72
C VAL A 635 -31.49 -4.02 -2.25
N GLY A 636 -30.64 -4.90 -2.76
CA GLY A 636 -29.19 -4.88 -2.57
C GLY A 636 -28.47 -4.74 -3.91
N TYR A 637 -27.23 -4.27 -3.86
CA TYR A 637 -26.34 -4.25 -5.02
C TYR A 637 -25.00 -4.86 -4.65
N GLU A 638 -24.44 -5.68 -5.52
CA GLU A 638 -23.12 -6.28 -5.36
C GLU A 638 -22.41 -6.48 -6.71
N ILE A 639 -21.10 -6.33 -6.72
CA ILE A 639 -20.26 -6.50 -7.91
C ILE A 639 -19.27 -7.61 -7.62
N ASN A 640 -19.66 -8.86 -7.84
CA ASN A 640 -18.76 -10.00 -7.69
C ASN A 640 -17.78 -10.08 -8.88
N PHE A 641 -16.78 -9.20 -8.89
CA PHE A 641 -15.85 -9.03 -10.01
C PHE A 641 -15.21 -10.35 -10.46
N SER A 642 -14.67 -11.12 -9.50
CA SER A 642 -13.96 -12.37 -9.77
C SER A 642 -14.83 -13.40 -10.47
N ARG A 643 -16.14 -13.46 -10.18
CA ARG A 643 -17.09 -14.38 -10.82
C ARG A 643 -17.17 -14.19 -12.33
N TYR A 644 -17.00 -12.96 -12.84
CA TYR A 644 -17.19 -12.66 -14.26
C TYR A 644 -16.00 -13.00 -15.15
N PHE A 645 -14.81 -13.05 -14.57
CA PHE A 645 -13.56 -13.39 -15.26
C PHE A 645 -13.04 -14.78 -14.87
N TYR A 646 -13.72 -15.46 -13.94
CA TYR A 646 -13.39 -16.82 -13.54
C TYR A 646 -13.42 -17.74 -14.76
N ARG A 647 -12.26 -18.30 -15.08
CA ARG A 647 -12.14 -19.44 -15.97
C ARG A 647 -11.79 -20.64 -15.12
N TYR A 648 -12.67 -21.64 -15.10
CA TYR A 648 -12.37 -22.90 -14.43
C TYR A 648 -11.15 -23.53 -15.12
N ALA A 649 -10.00 -23.46 -14.45
CA ALA A 649 -8.83 -24.24 -14.78
C ALA A 649 -8.78 -25.39 -13.78
N PRO A 650 -9.02 -26.65 -14.18
CA PRO A 650 -8.90 -27.76 -13.26
C PRO A 650 -7.46 -27.79 -12.72
N PRO A 651 -7.26 -27.87 -11.39
CA PRO A 651 -5.92 -28.01 -10.84
C PRO A 651 -5.27 -29.27 -11.41
N ARG A 652 -3.94 -29.23 -11.57
CA ARG A 652 -3.15 -30.39 -11.93
C ARG A 652 -3.39 -31.52 -10.92
N ALA A 653 -3.28 -32.77 -11.36
CA ALA A 653 -3.52 -33.91 -10.49
C ALA A 653 -2.50 -33.91 -9.35
N LEU A 654 -2.95 -34.18 -8.11
CA LEU A 654 -2.08 -34.20 -6.93
C LEU A 654 -0.82 -35.06 -7.09
N PRO A 655 -0.86 -36.26 -7.70
CA PRO A 655 0.34 -37.05 -7.94
C PRO A 655 1.39 -36.35 -8.82
N GLU A 656 0.97 -35.50 -9.76
CA GLU A 656 1.89 -34.73 -10.60
C GLU A 656 2.56 -33.60 -9.81
N ILE A 657 1.79 -32.91 -8.96
CA ILE A 657 2.32 -31.83 -8.12
C ILE A 657 3.23 -32.41 -7.03
N GLU A 658 2.87 -33.55 -6.43
CA GLU A 658 3.72 -34.27 -5.49
C GLU A 658 5.02 -34.76 -6.14
N ALA A 659 4.97 -35.20 -7.40
CA ALA A 659 6.16 -35.57 -8.14
C ALA A 659 7.08 -34.36 -8.36
N ASP A 660 6.53 -33.19 -8.68
CA ASP A 660 7.30 -31.94 -8.80
C ASP A 660 7.88 -31.49 -7.45
N ILE A 661 7.12 -31.59 -6.35
CA ILE A 661 7.62 -31.31 -5.00
C ILE A 661 8.77 -32.24 -4.66
N ARG A 662 8.59 -33.56 -4.82
CA ARG A 662 9.64 -34.54 -4.52
C ARG A 662 10.87 -34.35 -5.40
N LYS A 663 10.68 -33.97 -6.67
CA LYS A 663 11.78 -33.64 -7.58
C LYS A 663 12.53 -32.41 -7.10
N LEU A 664 11.83 -31.33 -6.77
CA LEU A 664 12.42 -30.10 -6.24
C LEU A 664 13.11 -30.34 -4.89
N GLU A 665 12.51 -31.11 -4.00
CA GLU A 665 13.10 -31.52 -2.72
C GLU A 665 14.37 -32.35 -2.94
N ALA A 666 14.33 -33.35 -3.82
CA ALA A 666 15.49 -34.17 -4.15
C ALA A 666 16.62 -33.32 -4.74
N GLU A 667 16.28 -32.42 -5.65
CA GLU A 667 17.19 -31.46 -6.27
C GLU A 667 17.79 -30.49 -5.22
N ILE A 668 16.98 -29.96 -4.31
CA ILE A 668 17.43 -29.09 -3.21
C ILE A 668 18.34 -29.87 -2.25
N VAL A 669 17.97 -31.10 -1.89
CA VAL A 669 18.77 -31.97 -1.01
C VAL A 669 20.09 -32.36 -1.67
N GLU A 670 20.10 -32.72 -2.96
CA GLU A 670 21.32 -33.02 -3.71
C GLU A 670 22.24 -31.81 -3.79
N MET A 671 21.65 -30.64 -4.05
CA MET A 671 22.36 -29.37 -4.03
C MET A 671 22.92 -29.02 -2.65
N LEU A 672 22.14 -29.16 -1.57
CA LEU A 672 22.60 -28.93 -0.19
C LEU A 672 23.66 -29.95 0.22
N ARG A 673 23.55 -31.21 -0.23
CA ARG A 673 24.60 -32.24 -0.07
C ARG A 673 25.89 -31.85 -0.76
N SER A 674 25.83 -31.23 -1.94
CA SER A 674 27.02 -30.72 -2.63
C SER A 674 27.76 -29.62 -1.85
N VAL A 675 27.05 -28.88 -0.98
CA VAL A 675 27.63 -27.87 -0.08
C VAL A 675 28.13 -28.50 1.23
N THR A 676 27.39 -29.46 1.79
CA THR A 676 27.69 -30.08 3.10
C THR A 676 28.74 -31.20 3.04
N PHE A 677 28.92 -31.89 1.90
CA PHE A 677 30.00 -32.89 1.76
C PHE A 677 31.40 -32.30 1.65
N GLN A 678 31.56 -30.98 1.63
CA GLN A 678 32.86 -30.33 1.70
C GLN A 678 33.32 -30.04 3.14
N SER A 679 32.59 -30.39 4.22
CA SER A 679 32.82 -29.80 5.56
C SER A 679 33.18 -30.72 6.76
N THR A 680 33.71 -31.96 6.61
CA THR A 680 34.00 -32.81 7.80
C THR A 680 35.38 -33.53 7.92
N GLY A 681 35.89 -33.54 9.17
CA GLY A 681 37.05 -34.23 9.77
C GLY A 681 37.52 -33.65 11.17
N HIS A 682 37.73 -34.49 12.18
CA HIS A 682 37.73 -34.21 13.65
C HIS A 682 38.95 -33.51 14.33
N GLY A 683 38.96 -33.12 15.63
CA GLY A 683 37.97 -33.24 16.73
C GLY A 683 38.49 -32.85 18.15
N GLY A 684 37.70 -33.10 19.20
CA GLY A 684 38.11 -32.99 20.63
C GLY A 684 37.03 -33.17 21.73
N ARG A 685 36.74 -34.43 22.10
CA ARG A 685 36.19 -35.03 23.36
C ARG A 685 34.98 -34.42 24.11
N ALA A 686 33.81 -34.98 23.84
CA ALA A 686 32.81 -35.42 24.83
C ALA A 686 32.31 -36.83 24.42
N GLU A 687 31.85 -37.64 25.39
CA GLU A 687 31.62 -39.09 25.27
C GLU A 687 30.66 -39.52 24.16
N ILE A 688 30.95 -40.72 23.64
CA ILE A 688 30.58 -41.27 22.34
C ILE A 688 29.42 -42.27 22.50
N ASP A 689 28.34 -42.05 21.76
CA ASP A 689 27.49 -43.12 21.18
C ASP A 689 28.16 -43.57 19.86
N PRO A 690 28.46 -44.87 19.61
CA PRO A 690 29.47 -45.29 18.63
C PRO A 690 29.11 -45.15 17.14
N ALA A 691 27.95 -44.57 16.79
CA ALA A 691 27.48 -44.53 15.40
C ALA A 691 27.42 -43.14 14.75
N THR A 692 27.97 -42.08 15.36
CA THR A 692 27.90 -40.72 14.79
C THR A 692 29.22 -39.94 14.90
N PRO A 693 29.84 -39.48 13.78
CA PRO A 693 31.07 -38.68 13.81
C PRO A 693 30.82 -37.17 14.05
N SER A 694 31.72 -36.52 14.81
CA SER A 694 31.80 -35.10 15.23
C SER A 694 32.23 -34.08 14.13
N PRO A 695 31.94 -32.76 14.24
CA PRO A 695 32.26 -31.74 13.24
C PRO A 695 33.51 -30.90 13.58
N SER A 696 34.59 -31.12 12.85
CA SER A 696 35.57 -30.07 12.46
C SER A 696 36.03 -30.37 11.02
N GLN A 697 37.00 -29.66 10.43
CA GLN A 697 37.56 -29.84 9.05
C GLN A 697 36.60 -29.66 7.87
N TYR A 698 36.37 -28.38 7.52
CA TYR A 698 36.41 -27.97 6.10
C TYR A 698 37.71 -28.46 5.43
N PRO A 699 37.78 -28.60 4.09
CA PRO A 699 38.98 -29.07 3.44
C PRO A 699 40.04 -28.03 3.76
N LYS A 700 41.14 -28.44 4.41
CA LYS A 700 42.31 -27.57 4.52
C LYS A 700 42.69 -27.21 3.09
N TRP A 701 42.33 -26.00 2.65
CA TRP A 701 42.99 -25.35 1.53
C TRP A 701 44.47 -25.56 1.78
N ARG A 702 45.16 -26.22 0.85
CA ARG A 702 46.59 -26.49 1.03
C ARG A 702 47.23 -25.14 1.30
N LYS A 703 47.75 -24.97 2.51
CA LYS A 703 48.56 -23.80 2.83
C LYS A 703 49.63 -23.71 1.75
N TYR A 704 49.85 -22.50 1.25
CA TYR A 704 50.96 -22.29 0.33
C TYR A 704 52.25 -22.73 1.03
N ALA A 705 53.20 -23.26 0.25
CA ALA A 705 54.43 -23.82 0.80
C ALA A 705 55.18 -22.78 1.65
N GLU A 706 55.10 -21.50 1.25
CA GLU A 706 55.71 -20.37 1.94
C GLU A 706 54.77 -19.14 1.91
N TYR A 707 54.78 -18.38 3.00
CA TYR A 707 54.07 -17.12 3.15
C TYR A 707 55.06 -15.99 3.43
N SER A 708 54.80 -14.82 2.88
CA SER A 708 55.53 -13.60 3.14
C SER A 708 55.21 -13.07 4.55
N ARG A 709 56.24 -12.57 5.26
CA ARG A 709 56.06 -11.86 6.56
C ARG A 709 55.39 -10.49 6.42
N ARG A 710 55.08 -10.04 5.20
CA ARG A 710 54.34 -8.79 4.97
C ARG A 710 52.86 -9.04 5.21
N GLU A 711 52.36 -8.60 6.36
CA GLU A 711 50.92 -8.56 6.62
C GLU A 711 50.28 -7.41 5.88
N VAL A 712 49.17 -7.68 5.17
CA VAL A 712 48.24 -6.63 4.73
C VAL A 712 47.09 -6.63 5.71
N ALA A 713 46.82 -5.46 6.30
CA ALA A 713 45.96 -5.27 7.47
C ALA A 713 44.54 -5.86 7.38
N CYS A 714 44.06 -6.22 6.18
CA CYS A 714 42.75 -6.83 5.95
C CYS A 714 42.77 -8.35 5.66
N PHE A 715 43.92 -9.01 5.42
CA PHE A 715 43.95 -10.41 4.98
C PHE A 715 45.08 -11.29 5.58
N GLY A 716 45.92 -10.74 6.48
CA GLY A 716 46.94 -11.52 7.20
C GLY A 716 48.15 -11.90 6.33
N GLU A 717 48.66 -13.13 6.49
CA GLU A 717 49.82 -13.65 5.76
C GLU A 717 49.49 -13.91 4.27
N ILE A 718 50.34 -13.40 3.36
CA ILE A 718 50.16 -13.52 1.91
C ILE A 718 51.14 -14.57 1.35
N PRO A 719 50.76 -15.39 0.36
CA PRO A 719 51.67 -16.36 -0.24
C PRO A 719 52.94 -15.69 -0.76
N ALA A 720 54.11 -16.31 -0.54
CA ALA A 720 55.39 -15.67 -0.83
C ALA A 720 55.59 -15.30 -2.31
N HIS A 721 54.93 -16.02 -3.22
CA HIS A 721 54.99 -15.80 -4.67
C HIS A 721 53.94 -14.80 -5.20
N TRP A 722 53.05 -14.28 -4.36
CA TRP A 722 52.09 -13.24 -4.75
C TRP A 722 52.74 -11.87 -4.70
N GLU A 723 52.55 -11.10 -5.77
CA GLU A 723 53.03 -9.72 -5.79
C GLU A 723 52.00 -8.79 -5.12
N VAL A 724 52.49 -7.81 -4.35
CA VAL A 724 51.66 -6.75 -3.78
C VAL A 724 52.12 -5.44 -4.37
N LEU A 725 51.34 -4.92 -5.31
CA LEU A 725 51.66 -3.71 -6.05
C LEU A 725 50.47 -2.75 -6.08
N PRO A 726 50.70 -1.43 -6.19
CA PRO A 726 49.64 -0.48 -6.49
C PRO A 726 48.99 -0.83 -7.83
N LEU A 727 47.66 -0.73 -7.92
CA LEU A 727 46.84 -1.05 -9.09
C LEU A 727 47.42 -0.47 -10.40
N LYS A 728 47.93 0.78 -10.37
CA LYS A 728 48.49 1.44 -11.55
C LYS A 728 49.69 0.74 -12.19
N ARG A 729 50.36 -0.18 -11.47
CA ARG A 729 51.48 -0.96 -12.03
C ARG A 729 50.99 -2.05 -12.99
N ALA A 730 49.84 -2.66 -12.71
CA ALA A 730 49.26 -3.75 -13.49
C ALA A 730 48.11 -3.30 -14.42
N PHE A 731 47.45 -2.19 -14.12
CA PHE A 731 46.28 -1.71 -14.86
C PHE A 731 46.42 -0.22 -15.24
N THR A 732 45.81 0.18 -16.36
CA THR A 732 45.58 1.59 -16.69
C THR A 732 44.25 2.03 -16.10
N VAL A 733 44.25 3.15 -15.39
CA VAL A 733 43.04 3.82 -14.90
C VAL A 733 42.81 5.04 -15.79
N GLN A 734 41.59 5.18 -16.30
CA GLN A 734 41.17 6.35 -17.09
C GLN A 734 39.87 6.88 -16.51
N LEU A 735 39.92 8.09 -15.95
CA LEU A 735 38.72 8.82 -15.58
C LEU A 735 37.98 9.25 -16.85
N GLY A 736 36.65 9.14 -16.85
CA GLY A 736 35.81 9.55 -17.97
C GLY A 736 35.78 11.05 -18.26
N LYS A 737 35.15 11.43 -19.37
CA LYS A 737 35.07 12.80 -19.86
C LYS A 737 34.16 13.64 -18.97
N MET A 738 34.51 14.91 -18.74
CA MET A 738 33.57 15.87 -18.18
C MET A 738 32.37 16.05 -19.12
N LEU A 739 31.16 16.10 -18.54
CA LEU A 739 29.92 16.21 -19.33
C LEU A 739 29.98 17.46 -20.24
N GLN A 740 29.77 17.25 -21.54
CA GLN A 740 29.74 18.30 -22.54
C GLN A 740 28.33 18.34 -23.16
N SER A 741 27.57 19.38 -22.82
CA SER A 741 26.17 19.57 -23.24
C SER A 741 26.00 20.22 -24.61
N SER A 742 27.04 20.88 -25.14
CA SER A 742 27.05 21.50 -26.47
C SER A 742 28.31 21.15 -27.26
N ALA A 743 28.21 21.16 -28.59
CA ALA A 743 29.37 20.97 -29.47
C ALA A 743 30.37 22.12 -29.32
N ASN A 744 31.66 21.81 -29.20
CA ASN A 744 32.75 22.79 -29.22
C ASN A 744 33.30 22.99 -30.65
N SER A 745 33.01 22.05 -31.54
CA SER A 745 33.39 22.08 -32.96
C SER A 745 32.29 21.47 -33.81
N SER A 746 32.24 21.84 -35.09
CA SER A 746 31.35 21.21 -36.08
C SER A 746 31.65 19.73 -36.37
N ARG A 747 32.77 19.22 -35.83
CA ARG A 747 33.17 17.81 -35.94
C ARG A 747 32.83 16.97 -34.70
N ASP A 748 32.35 17.59 -33.62
CA ASP A 748 31.91 16.85 -32.44
C ASP A 748 30.61 16.11 -32.76
N THR A 749 30.46 14.88 -32.25
CA THR A 749 29.22 14.10 -32.41
C THR A 749 28.62 13.79 -31.06
N LEU A 750 27.31 13.61 -31.05
CA LEU A 750 26.54 13.26 -29.86
C LEU A 750 26.52 11.73 -29.71
N GLU A 751 27.07 11.23 -28.60
CA GLU A 751 27.34 9.80 -28.41
C GLU A 751 26.88 9.30 -27.04
N PRO A 752 26.47 8.02 -26.91
CA PRO A 752 25.99 7.44 -25.66
C PRO A 752 27.11 7.26 -24.63
N TYR A 753 26.82 7.56 -23.37
CA TYR A 753 27.79 7.41 -22.27
C TYR A 753 27.19 6.82 -20.99
N LEU A 754 28.05 6.16 -20.22
CA LEU A 754 27.76 5.65 -18.89
C LEU A 754 28.22 6.62 -17.80
N ARG A 755 27.44 6.66 -16.72
CA ARG A 755 27.72 7.40 -15.47
C ARG A 755 27.60 6.45 -14.27
N ALA A 756 28.04 6.88 -13.09
CA ALA A 756 27.97 6.11 -11.85
C ALA A 756 26.60 5.41 -11.62
N ALA A 757 25.51 6.07 -11.99
CA ALA A 757 24.14 5.53 -11.92
C ALA A 757 23.92 4.23 -12.71
N ASN A 758 24.73 3.98 -13.74
CA ASN A 758 24.66 2.79 -14.58
C ASN A 758 25.48 1.62 -14.01
N ILE A 759 26.30 1.81 -12.98
CA ILE A 759 27.25 0.80 -12.49
C ILE A 759 26.68 0.08 -11.26
N PHE A 760 26.57 -1.24 -11.36
CA PHE A 760 26.14 -2.17 -10.30
C PHE A 760 27.07 -3.37 -10.22
N TRP A 761 27.22 -3.99 -9.04
CA TRP A 761 28.07 -5.19 -8.92
C TRP A 761 27.60 -6.30 -9.86
N GLU A 762 26.28 -6.41 -10.03
CA GLU A 762 25.60 -7.37 -10.87
C GLU A 762 25.75 -7.10 -12.38
N GLY A 763 26.14 -5.87 -12.77
CA GLY A 763 26.32 -5.49 -14.17
C GLY A 763 26.07 -4.01 -14.44
N VAL A 764 25.92 -3.67 -15.73
CA VAL A 764 25.66 -2.30 -16.18
C VAL A 764 24.18 -2.12 -16.53
N ASP A 765 23.52 -1.11 -15.96
CA ASP A 765 22.14 -0.76 -16.30
C ASP A 765 22.08 0.18 -17.50
N LEU A 766 21.44 -0.29 -18.58
CA LEU A 766 21.30 0.44 -19.84
C LEU A 766 19.91 1.07 -20.05
N ASN A 767 19.02 0.99 -19.05
CA ASN A 767 17.67 1.55 -19.18
C ASN A 767 17.66 3.09 -19.28
N ASP A 768 18.69 3.76 -18.79
CA ASP A 768 18.84 5.22 -18.78
C ASP A 768 20.27 5.62 -19.22
N VAL A 769 20.55 5.39 -20.50
CA VAL A 769 21.79 5.85 -21.17
C VAL A 769 21.55 7.21 -21.79
N LYS A 770 22.40 8.18 -21.43
CA LYS A 770 22.35 9.54 -21.95
C LYS A 770 23.41 9.73 -23.03
N THR A 771 23.34 10.85 -23.74
CA THR A 771 24.32 11.21 -24.76
C THR A 771 25.07 12.49 -24.39
N MET A 772 26.33 12.60 -24.79
CA MET A 772 27.15 13.81 -24.65
C MET A 772 27.95 14.07 -25.92
N TRP A 773 28.42 15.30 -26.11
CA TRP A 773 29.25 15.64 -27.27
C TRP A 773 30.69 15.16 -27.07
N LEU A 774 31.24 14.44 -28.05
CA LEU A 774 32.63 13.98 -28.08
C LEU A 774 33.33 14.41 -29.38
N SER A 775 34.57 14.89 -29.24
CA SER A 775 35.50 15.02 -30.36
C SER A 775 36.13 13.67 -30.70
N GLU A 776 36.73 13.52 -31.88
CA GLU A 776 37.43 12.28 -32.27
C GLU A 776 38.50 11.85 -31.24
N LYS A 777 39.21 12.81 -30.65
CA LYS A 777 40.19 12.53 -29.58
C LYS A 777 39.54 12.00 -28.30
N ASP A 778 38.34 12.51 -27.95
CA ASP A 778 37.61 12.01 -26.79
C ASP A 778 37.13 10.57 -27.02
N LYS A 779 36.70 10.26 -28.24
CA LYS A 779 36.23 8.91 -28.59
C LYS A 779 37.35 7.88 -28.43
N GLU A 780 38.57 8.23 -28.85
CA GLU A 780 39.75 7.38 -28.66
C GLU A 780 40.05 7.14 -27.16
N LEU A 781 39.94 8.17 -26.32
CA LEU A 781 40.31 8.10 -24.91
C LEU A 781 39.26 7.38 -24.05
N TYR A 782 37.98 7.69 -24.25
CA TYR A 782 36.90 7.30 -23.34
C TYR A 782 36.05 6.13 -23.83
N SER A 783 36.38 5.53 -24.97
CA SER A 783 35.68 4.35 -25.48
C SER A 783 35.83 3.15 -24.54
N LEU A 784 34.73 2.41 -24.41
CA LEU A 784 34.67 1.14 -23.72
C LEU A 784 34.94 -0.02 -24.66
N ARG A 785 35.62 -1.05 -24.15
CA ARG A 785 35.93 -2.30 -24.83
C ARG A 785 35.55 -3.46 -23.94
N SER A 786 35.00 -4.53 -24.52
CA SER A 786 34.65 -5.73 -23.76
C SER A 786 35.85 -6.19 -22.90
N GLY A 787 35.61 -6.46 -21.62
CA GLY A 787 36.64 -6.78 -20.63
C GLY A 787 37.16 -5.59 -19.81
N ASP A 788 36.72 -4.37 -20.10
CA ASP A 788 36.97 -3.21 -19.24
C ASP A 788 36.23 -3.36 -17.90
N LEU A 789 36.90 -2.96 -16.82
CA LEU A 789 36.29 -2.88 -15.49
C LEU A 789 35.92 -1.41 -15.21
N LEU A 790 34.65 -1.16 -14.96
CA LEU A 790 34.13 0.17 -14.67
C LEU A 790 34.01 0.33 -13.17
N VAL A 791 34.64 1.35 -12.59
CA VAL A 791 34.65 1.61 -11.15
C VAL A 791 34.06 2.99 -10.88
N SER A 792 33.01 3.04 -10.07
CA SER A 792 32.35 4.30 -9.71
C SER A 792 33.28 5.16 -8.84
N GLU A 793 33.52 6.40 -9.26
CA GLU A 793 34.28 7.39 -8.49
C GLU A 793 33.44 8.03 -7.39
N GLY A 794 32.17 8.30 -7.68
CA GLY A 794 31.23 8.99 -6.80
C GLY A 794 29.97 8.17 -6.54
N GLY A 795 29.12 8.67 -5.65
CA GLY A 795 27.88 7.99 -5.28
C GLY A 795 28.09 6.88 -4.27
N ASP A 796 28.15 5.65 -4.75
CA ASP A 796 28.66 4.50 -4.00
C ASP A 796 30.09 4.18 -4.48
N ALA A 797 31.01 4.94 -3.91
CA ALA A 797 32.42 4.92 -4.25
C ALA A 797 33.01 3.49 -4.20
N GLY A 798 33.69 3.11 -5.29
CA GLY A 798 34.34 1.80 -5.43
C GLY A 798 33.43 0.65 -5.85
N ARG A 799 32.13 0.89 -6.06
CA ARG A 799 31.26 -0.06 -6.76
C ARG A 799 31.78 -0.28 -8.18
N ALA A 800 31.81 -1.53 -8.64
CA ALA A 800 32.38 -1.85 -9.95
C ALA A 800 31.51 -2.81 -10.77
N ALA A 801 31.63 -2.74 -12.09
CA ALA A 801 30.96 -3.62 -13.05
C ALA A 801 31.90 -3.99 -14.19
N MET A 802 31.79 -5.22 -14.68
CA MET A 802 32.47 -5.65 -15.92
C MET A 802 31.68 -5.19 -17.13
N TRP A 803 32.34 -4.49 -18.07
CA TRP A 803 31.77 -4.14 -19.36
C TRP A 803 31.92 -5.31 -20.34
N ARG A 804 30.82 -5.79 -20.92
CA ARG A 804 30.81 -6.96 -21.82
C ARG A 804 30.61 -6.58 -23.29
N GLY A 805 30.40 -5.29 -23.58
CA GLY A 805 30.15 -4.80 -24.95
C GLY A 805 28.66 -4.76 -25.28
N GLU A 806 27.82 -4.51 -24.29
CA GLU A 806 26.36 -4.51 -24.41
C GLU A 806 25.82 -3.34 -25.27
N LEU A 807 26.62 -2.29 -25.49
CA LEU A 807 26.31 -1.14 -26.36
C LEU A 807 27.59 -0.58 -27.02
N ASP A 808 27.72 -0.64 -28.34
CA ASP A 808 28.92 -0.17 -29.05
C ASP A 808 28.55 0.79 -30.20
N PRO A 809 29.10 2.02 -30.28
CA PRO A 809 30.05 2.63 -29.35
C PRO A 809 29.42 3.05 -28.02
N CYS A 810 30.19 3.01 -26.94
CA CYS A 810 29.80 3.60 -25.65
C CYS A 810 31.00 4.19 -24.92
N TYR A 811 30.78 5.30 -24.22
CA TYR A 811 31.83 6.10 -23.58
C TYR A 811 31.58 6.27 -22.07
N ILE A 812 32.56 6.79 -21.34
CA ILE A 812 32.46 7.03 -19.89
C ILE A 812 32.49 8.52 -19.56
N GLN A 813 31.65 8.94 -18.61
CA GLN A 813 31.69 10.28 -18.03
C GLN A 813 32.52 10.29 -16.73
N ASN A 814 32.94 11.48 -16.28
CA ASN A 814 33.82 11.73 -15.13
C ASN A 814 33.24 11.36 -13.75
N SER A 815 32.34 10.39 -13.70
CA SER A 815 31.91 9.68 -12.49
C SER A 815 32.32 8.20 -12.50
N ILE A 816 32.93 7.72 -13.59
CA ILE A 816 33.42 6.36 -13.77
C ILE A 816 34.92 6.40 -14.10
N ASN A 817 35.68 5.57 -13.41
CA ASN A 817 37.03 5.18 -13.80
C ASN A 817 36.99 3.87 -14.58
N ARG A 818 37.47 3.87 -15.82
CA ARG A 818 37.72 2.64 -16.57
C ARG A 818 39.08 2.09 -16.20
N VAL A 819 39.10 0.84 -15.78
CA VAL A 819 40.30 0.07 -15.48
C VAL A 819 40.49 -0.99 -16.55
N ARG A 820 41.68 -1.01 -17.17
CA ARG A 820 42.05 -1.95 -18.23
C ARG A 820 43.41 -2.58 -17.93
N SER A 821 43.56 -3.87 -18.19
CA SER A 821 44.83 -4.57 -17.94
C SER A 821 45.95 -4.06 -18.86
N LYS A 822 47.17 -3.93 -18.32
CA LYS A 822 48.39 -3.60 -19.08
C LYS A 822 49.11 -4.84 -19.62
N GLY A 823 48.66 -6.04 -19.27
CA GLY A 823 49.38 -7.28 -19.57
C GLY A 823 48.60 -8.51 -19.15
N VAL A 824 49.24 -9.38 -18.38
CA VAL A 824 48.74 -10.73 -18.08
C VAL A 824 47.73 -10.82 -16.93
N HIS A 825 47.46 -9.73 -16.21
CA HIS A 825 46.54 -9.75 -15.05
C HIS A 825 45.08 -9.56 -15.48
N SER A 826 44.17 -10.26 -14.81
CA SER A 826 42.74 -10.32 -15.14
C SER A 826 41.96 -9.17 -14.51
N THR A 827 41.18 -8.45 -15.31
CA THR A 827 40.20 -7.46 -14.81
C THR A 827 39.06 -8.13 -14.05
N ARG A 828 38.73 -9.40 -14.35
CA ARG A 828 37.74 -10.20 -13.62
C ARG A 828 38.23 -10.59 -12.22
N PHE A 829 39.51 -10.89 -12.07
CA PHE A 829 40.09 -11.05 -10.73
C PHE A 829 40.05 -9.73 -9.95
N LEU A 830 40.40 -8.63 -10.60
CA LEU A 830 40.34 -7.32 -9.98
C LEU A 830 38.93 -6.92 -9.56
N TYR A 831 37.89 -7.30 -10.32
CA TYR A 831 36.49 -7.12 -9.93
C TYR A 831 36.20 -7.76 -8.56
N TYR A 832 36.56 -9.04 -8.37
CA TYR A 832 36.38 -9.71 -7.08
C TYR A 832 37.24 -9.13 -5.97
N TRP A 833 38.45 -8.68 -6.30
CA TRP A 833 39.32 -8.01 -5.34
C TRP A 833 38.70 -6.70 -4.84
N LEU A 834 38.17 -5.87 -5.75
CA LEU A 834 37.48 -4.64 -5.38
C LEU A 834 36.19 -4.92 -4.60
N TYR A 835 35.46 -5.98 -4.95
CA TYR A 835 34.30 -6.43 -4.18
C TYR A 835 34.69 -6.75 -2.74
N ALA A 836 35.74 -7.54 -2.54
CA ALA A 836 36.24 -7.89 -1.21
C ALA A 836 36.70 -6.64 -0.42
N LEU A 837 37.43 -5.72 -1.07
CA LEU A 837 37.87 -4.47 -0.43
C LEU A 837 36.72 -3.53 -0.08
N LYS A 838 35.65 -3.49 -0.89
CA LYS A 838 34.46 -2.71 -0.57
C LYS A 838 33.80 -3.26 0.68
N HIS A 839 33.55 -4.57 0.72
CA HIS A 839 32.85 -5.22 1.82
C HIS A 839 33.70 -5.38 3.09
N SER A 840 35.02 -5.27 3.01
CA SER A 840 35.88 -5.19 4.19
C SER A 840 35.94 -3.79 4.82
N GLY A 841 35.26 -2.80 4.23
CA GLY A 841 35.31 -1.39 4.65
C GLY A 841 36.62 -0.67 4.25
N TYR A 842 37.49 -1.30 3.46
CA TYR A 842 38.77 -0.68 3.05
C TYR A 842 38.53 0.55 2.16
N ILE A 843 37.65 0.42 1.16
CA ILE A 843 37.35 1.53 0.24
C ILE A 843 36.75 2.70 1.01
N ASP A 844 35.85 2.43 1.94
CA ASP A 844 35.23 3.46 2.78
C ASP A 844 36.29 4.15 3.67
N ALA A 845 37.23 3.39 4.24
CA ALA A 845 38.36 3.93 5.01
C ALA A 845 39.32 4.79 4.17
N VAL A 846 39.56 4.44 2.90
CA VAL A 846 40.37 5.25 1.96
C VAL A 846 39.62 6.51 1.52
N CYS A 847 38.29 6.48 1.55
CA CYS A 847 37.45 7.60 1.17
C CYS A 847 37.05 8.53 2.34
N SER A 848 37.23 8.10 3.60
CA SER A 848 36.68 8.71 4.83
C SER A 848 37.22 10.08 5.26
N ARG A 849 38.21 10.65 4.57
CA ARG A 849 38.80 11.96 4.93
C ARG A 849 38.14 13.17 4.24
N ALA A 850 37.00 13.00 3.57
CA ALA A 850 36.33 14.08 2.85
C ALA A 850 34.80 14.05 3.06
N THR A 851 34.17 15.22 2.98
CA THR A 851 32.71 15.47 3.15
C THR A 851 31.84 14.68 2.14
N ILE A 852 32.42 14.30 1.00
CA ILE A 852 31.89 13.34 0.02
C ILE A 852 32.96 12.27 -0.25
N ALA A 853 32.61 11.00 -0.04
CA ALA A 853 33.50 9.88 -0.32
C ALA A 853 33.72 9.73 -1.84
N HIS A 854 34.83 10.24 -2.35
CA HIS A 854 35.27 10.04 -3.74
C HIS A 854 36.41 9.04 -3.82
N PHE A 855 36.24 8.02 -4.65
CA PHE A 855 37.29 7.06 -5.01
C PHE A 855 37.95 7.50 -6.32
N THR A 856 38.70 8.60 -6.22
CA THR A 856 39.34 9.25 -7.36
C THR A 856 40.28 8.31 -8.11
N ALA A 857 40.57 8.63 -9.37
CA ALA A 857 41.54 7.89 -10.16
C ALA A 857 42.87 7.68 -9.42
N GLU A 858 43.38 8.70 -8.72
CA GLU A 858 44.64 8.60 -7.96
C GLU A 858 44.54 7.66 -6.76
N LYS A 859 43.37 7.61 -6.11
CA LYS A 859 43.13 6.67 -5.00
C LYS A 859 43.03 5.25 -5.53
N LEU A 860 42.25 5.03 -6.58
CA LEU A 860 42.10 3.75 -7.26
C LEU A 860 43.45 3.22 -7.76
N GLU A 861 44.28 4.08 -8.37
CA GLU A 861 45.63 3.77 -8.81
C GLU A 861 46.57 3.32 -7.68
N ARG A 862 46.33 3.78 -6.45
CA ARG A 862 47.13 3.47 -5.26
C ARG A 862 46.62 2.25 -4.49
N VAL A 863 45.45 1.71 -4.86
CA VAL A 863 44.89 0.52 -4.22
C VAL A 863 45.92 -0.60 -4.26
N PRO A 864 46.28 -1.21 -3.12
CA PRO A 864 47.11 -2.39 -3.10
C PRO A 864 46.34 -3.54 -3.72
N VAL A 865 46.89 -4.14 -4.77
CA VAL A 865 46.33 -5.33 -5.41
C VAL A 865 47.25 -6.50 -5.11
N LEU A 866 46.64 -7.57 -4.60
CA LEU A 866 47.28 -8.87 -4.51
C LEU A 866 47.23 -9.50 -5.89
N LEU A 867 48.39 -9.75 -6.50
CA LEU A 867 48.50 -10.27 -7.85
C LEU A 867 49.09 -11.69 -7.79
N PRO A 868 48.25 -12.73 -7.71
CA PRO A 868 48.67 -14.09 -7.99
C PRO A 868 49.18 -14.20 -9.44
N PRO A 869 49.93 -15.27 -9.79
CA PRO A 869 50.15 -15.67 -11.17
C PRO A 869 48.83 -15.73 -11.98
N PRO A 870 48.82 -15.37 -13.28
CA PRO A 870 47.60 -15.29 -14.08
C PRO A 870 46.74 -16.57 -14.10
N ASN A 871 47.38 -17.74 -14.12
CA ASN A 871 46.70 -19.03 -14.03
C ASN A 871 45.97 -19.21 -12.70
N GLU A 872 46.56 -18.72 -11.60
CA GLU A 872 45.97 -18.78 -10.26
C GLU A 872 44.85 -17.75 -10.09
N GLN A 873 44.97 -16.56 -10.68
CA GLN A 873 43.87 -15.59 -10.77
C GLN A 873 42.63 -16.21 -11.46
N GLU A 874 42.82 -16.91 -12.58
CA GLU A 874 41.73 -17.56 -13.30
C GLU A 874 41.10 -18.68 -12.48
N LEU A 875 41.91 -19.50 -11.78
CA LEU A 875 41.40 -20.53 -10.89
C LEU A 875 40.56 -19.95 -9.73
N ILE A 876 40.98 -18.82 -9.16
CA ILE A 876 40.23 -18.12 -8.12
C ILE A 876 38.91 -17.58 -8.67
N CYS A 877 38.94 -16.92 -9.83
CA CYS A 877 37.72 -16.40 -10.46
C CYS A 877 36.75 -17.53 -10.80
N ALA A 878 37.23 -18.59 -11.44
CA ALA A 878 36.42 -19.76 -11.79
C ALA A 878 35.80 -20.42 -10.55
N PHE A 879 36.53 -20.46 -9.44
CA PHE A 879 35.99 -20.92 -8.16
C PHE A 879 34.86 -20.01 -7.67
N LEU A 880 35.10 -18.69 -7.59
CA LEU A 880 34.10 -17.72 -7.10
C LEU A 880 32.84 -17.71 -7.97
N ASP A 881 33.00 -17.66 -9.29
CA ASP A 881 31.88 -17.76 -10.24
C ASP A 881 31.06 -19.03 -10.03
N ARG A 882 31.73 -20.17 -9.87
CA ARG A 882 31.07 -21.45 -9.65
C ARG A 882 30.29 -21.48 -8.33
N GLU A 883 30.86 -20.99 -7.24
CA GLU A 883 30.17 -20.99 -5.94
C GLU A 883 29.04 -19.97 -5.88
N ILE A 884 29.19 -18.78 -6.48
CA ILE A 884 28.12 -17.78 -6.59
C ILE A 884 26.97 -18.32 -7.44
N ALA A 885 27.26 -18.91 -8.60
CA ALA A 885 26.24 -19.51 -9.46
C ALA A 885 25.44 -20.62 -8.76
N LYS A 886 26.06 -21.39 -7.87
CA LYS A 886 25.35 -22.38 -7.04
C LYS A 886 24.37 -21.70 -6.09
N LEU A 887 24.79 -20.64 -5.40
CA LEU A 887 23.93 -19.88 -4.46
C LEU A 887 22.72 -19.27 -5.18
N ASP A 888 22.92 -18.66 -6.35
CA ASP A 888 21.83 -18.12 -7.16
C ASP A 888 20.87 -19.21 -7.61
N GLY A 889 21.41 -20.38 -7.97
CA GLY A 889 20.62 -21.59 -8.23
C GLY A 889 19.75 -22.00 -7.03
N TYR A 890 20.27 -21.93 -5.81
CA TYR A 890 19.51 -22.27 -4.59
C TYR A 890 18.35 -21.32 -4.34
N VAL A 891 18.60 -20.01 -4.50
CA VAL A 891 17.54 -18.99 -4.35
C VAL A 891 16.43 -19.23 -5.37
N GLY A 892 16.79 -19.43 -6.64
CA GLY A 892 15.83 -19.70 -7.71
C GLY A 892 14.96 -20.93 -7.46
N ARG A 893 15.55 -22.06 -7.03
CA ARG A 893 14.79 -23.30 -6.78
C ARG A 893 13.94 -23.24 -5.52
N THR A 894 14.40 -22.54 -4.48
CA THR A 894 13.61 -22.33 -3.26
C THR A 894 12.35 -21.53 -3.56
N LEU A 895 12.46 -20.47 -4.38
CA LEU A 895 11.32 -19.69 -4.83
C LEU A 895 10.35 -20.53 -5.67
N ALA A 896 10.87 -21.34 -6.60
CA ALA A 896 10.04 -22.26 -7.37
C ALA A 896 9.29 -23.27 -6.48
N GLY A 897 9.95 -23.80 -5.43
CA GLY A 897 9.31 -24.70 -4.46
C GLY A 897 8.16 -24.06 -3.69
N ILE A 898 8.29 -22.79 -3.29
CA ILE A 898 7.22 -22.05 -2.63
C ILE A 898 5.98 -21.95 -3.54
N ASP A 899 6.17 -21.73 -4.82
CA ASP A 899 5.07 -21.62 -5.77
C ASP A 899 4.37 -22.98 -6.01
N VAL A 900 5.14 -24.08 -6.14
CA VAL A 900 4.57 -25.43 -6.26
C VAL A 900 3.81 -25.84 -4.98
N LEU A 901 4.29 -25.47 -3.80
CA LEU A 901 3.59 -25.74 -2.53
C LEU A 901 2.25 -24.98 -2.44
N ARG A 902 2.19 -23.74 -2.95
CA ARG A 902 0.95 -22.97 -3.05
C ARG A 902 -0.04 -23.63 -4.02
N GLU A 903 0.46 -24.17 -5.13
CA GLU A 903 -0.31 -24.94 -6.10
C GLU A 903 -0.87 -26.23 -5.45
N TYR A 904 -0.02 -27.01 -4.78
CA TYR A 904 -0.43 -28.24 -4.07
C TYR A 904 -1.53 -27.99 -3.05
N ARG A 905 -1.39 -26.94 -2.23
CA ARG A 905 -2.42 -26.54 -1.26
C ARG A 905 -3.77 -26.29 -1.94
N THR A 906 -3.75 -25.61 -3.09
CA THR A 906 -4.96 -25.29 -3.86
C THR A 906 -5.59 -26.54 -4.46
N ALA A 907 -4.78 -27.44 -5.03
CA ALA A 907 -5.24 -28.72 -5.58
C ALA A 907 -5.81 -29.65 -4.49
N LEU A 908 -5.18 -29.69 -3.32
CA LEU A 908 -5.60 -30.52 -2.19
C LEU A 908 -6.95 -30.07 -1.64
N ILE A 909 -7.14 -28.76 -1.46
CA ILE A 909 -8.43 -28.17 -1.07
C ILE A 909 -9.50 -28.52 -2.10
N SER A 910 -9.21 -28.37 -3.39
CA SER A 910 -10.15 -28.70 -4.46
C SER A 910 -10.52 -30.20 -4.45
N ALA A 911 -9.55 -31.09 -4.28
CA ALA A 911 -9.79 -32.53 -4.25
C ALA A 911 -10.60 -32.97 -3.01
N ALA A 912 -10.35 -32.36 -1.84
CA ALA A 912 -11.15 -32.60 -0.64
C ALA A 912 -12.60 -32.10 -0.80
N VAL A 913 -12.80 -30.87 -1.29
CA VAL A 913 -14.14 -30.28 -1.47
C VAL A 913 -14.94 -30.97 -2.57
N THR A 914 -14.28 -31.52 -3.59
CA THR A 914 -14.94 -32.28 -4.67
C THR A 914 -15.11 -33.77 -4.36
N GLY A 915 -14.80 -34.21 -3.14
CA GLY A 915 -14.95 -35.61 -2.71
C GLY A 915 -13.99 -36.59 -3.39
N LYS A 916 -12.92 -36.09 -4.03
CA LYS A 916 -11.85 -36.91 -4.62
C LYS A 916 -10.86 -37.43 -3.58
N ILE A 917 -10.90 -36.89 -2.36
CA ILE A 917 -10.15 -37.35 -1.18
C ILE A 917 -11.10 -37.40 0.01
N ASP A 918 -11.08 -38.50 0.75
CA ASP A 918 -11.81 -38.62 2.00
C ASP A 918 -10.96 -38.07 3.16
N VAL A 919 -11.32 -36.90 3.66
CA VAL A 919 -10.64 -36.23 4.79
C VAL A 919 -11.12 -36.72 6.16
N ARG A 920 -12.13 -37.60 6.22
CA ARG A 920 -12.67 -38.11 7.49
C ARG A 920 -11.69 -39.03 8.23
N GLU A 921 -10.75 -39.65 7.52
CA GLU A 921 -9.72 -40.51 8.14
C GLU A 921 -8.55 -39.71 8.76
N TYR A 922 -8.41 -38.41 8.46
CA TYR A 922 -7.32 -37.57 8.98
C TYR A 922 -7.64 -36.84 10.30
N VAL A 923 -8.87 -36.98 10.80
CA VAL A 923 -9.35 -36.33 12.06
C VAL A 923 -9.56 -37.36 13.19
N ALA A 924 -9.11 -38.61 13.00
CA ALA A 924 -9.17 -39.67 14.01
C ALA A 924 -7.93 -39.69 14.91
#